data_AF-A0A0P7KTI9-F1
#
_entry.id   AF-A0A0P7KTI9-F1
#
_cell.length_a   1.000
_cell.length_b   1.000
_cell.length_c   1.000
_cell.angle_alpha   90.00
_cell.angle_beta   90.00
_cell.angle_gamma   90.00
#
_symmetry.space_group_name_H-M   'P 1'
#
loop_
_entity.id
_entity.type
_entity.pdbx_description
1 polymer ?
#
loop_
_entity_poly.entity_id
_entity_poly.type
_entity_poly.pdbx_seq_one_letter_code
_entity_poly.pdbx_strand_id
1 'polypeptide(L)'
;MSNSNKKKVNENQKIEKQVEEVEIMAPTPCCNNCIVVDPANGCSVMEGTANAAVGFASHAEGSNTTASGSASHAEGQETVAQGGSSHAEGNNTVGFAFASHAEGSGTFASGEASHAEGSLTVASGGISHAEGEQTKAQGSQSHAEGLLSIASGDISHAEGSETEASGFISHAEGELSKSEGRASHAEGFRTTASADFSHAEGQDTNGSGIASHAEGSLSIASGDSSHAEGAGSIASSIASHAEGDSTRSERRASHAEGEQTRAAGRASHAEGSSTIASGEASHSEGNRSIAGVVGDLMKGFAAHAEGEEARAEGRASHAEGGPTRNAAGEIVRRTTASGDFSHAEGQGTTASGRAAHAEGSDTIARGSNSHAEGSATVASGSNSHAEGSAAVASGSNSHAEGSATVASGFISHAEGSATIASGFISHAEGDRTRASGRASHAEGVQTTADGSFSHAEGNNTSTNGLIGAHIMGRFGDANELAYSWYLANGTSITNKGLAAKILSNGNVKIDGTVSMPASDYAELFETVDTNAIDVGYFVTFDEESDKIRKAHNKDDYILGITSSTPAILGNSGELRWKNKYALDEWGRVKYKDVIVPAKKDEQGNVLTPEHTSSHPLINPKWDPTKEYIPRLKRPEWVAIGLLGQLLVRDDGTCKPGKYCMPNREGVATPSNEGYRVMKRTGPNQILVMFK
;
A
#
# COMPACT_ATOMS: atom_id res chain seq x y z
N MET A 1 -71.70 34.95 46.45
CA MET A 1 -71.69 36.06 45.48
C MET A 1 -72.40 35.54 44.24
N SER A 2 -73.67 35.87 44.03
CA SER A 2 -74.16 36.93 43.11
C SER A 2 -73.77 36.63 41.65
N ASN A 3 -74.63 36.60 40.63
CA ASN A 3 -75.95 37.21 40.43
C ASN A 3 -76.47 36.68 39.06
N SER A 4 -77.70 36.20 38.95
CA SER A 4 -78.91 36.93 38.49
C SER A 4 -79.08 37.10 36.97
N ASN A 5 -80.19 36.58 36.41
CA ASN A 5 -81.26 37.34 35.71
C ASN A 5 -82.24 36.37 35.00
N LYS A 6 -83.48 36.22 35.50
CA LYS A 6 -84.72 36.97 35.16
C LYS A 6 -85.16 36.78 33.69
N LYS A 7 -86.20 35.99 33.40
CA LYS A 7 -87.68 36.19 33.53
C LYS A 7 -88.34 36.80 32.27
N LYS A 8 -89.24 36.04 31.60
CA LYS A 8 -90.68 36.34 31.29
C LYS A 8 -91.17 35.60 30.01
N VAL A 9 -92.19 34.70 30.07
CA VAL A 9 -93.68 34.91 30.06
C VAL A 9 -94.17 35.21 28.63
N ASN A 10 -95.22 34.65 28.00
CA ASN A 10 -96.41 33.78 28.23
C ASN A 10 -96.82 33.27 26.80
N GLU A 11 -97.72 32.32 26.52
CA GLU A 11 -99.18 32.37 26.80
C GLU A 11 -99.92 31.10 26.30
N ASN A 12 -100.80 30.57 27.18
CA ASN A 12 -102.12 29.92 27.01
C ASN A 12 -102.47 29.02 25.80
N GLN A 13 -102.99 27.81 26.10
CA GLN A 13 -104.44 27.57 26.25
C GLN A 13 -104.78 26.18 26.84
N LYS A 14 -105.81 26.18 27.70
CA LYS A 14 -106.45 25.06 28.40
C LYS A 14 -107.03 24.01 27.44
N ILE A 15 -107.24 22.78 27.93
CA ILE A 15 -108.58 22.19 28.22
C ILE A 15 -108.42 20.95 29.12
N GLU A 16 -109.40 20.81 30.02
CA GLU A 16 -109.71 19.78 31.02
C GLU A 16 -109.58 18.32 30.49
N LYS A 17 -109.49 17.24 31.29
CA LYS A 17 -110.42 16.81 32.34
C LYS A 17 -109.94 15.50 33.02
N GLN A 18 -110.23 15.41 34.32
CA GLN A 18 -110.66 14.28 35.17
C GLN A 18 -110.09 12.85 35.04
N VAL A 19 -109.76 12.33 36.22
CA VAL A 19 -109.40 10.96 36.59
C VAL A 19 -110.64 10.07 36.60
N GLU A 20 -110.56 8.92 35.95
CA GLU A 20 -111.46 7.77 36.10
C GLU A 20 -110.62 6.52 36.37
N GLU A 21 -111.16 5.62 37.20
CA GLU A 21 -110.62 4.31 37.54
C GLU A 21 -110.30 3.50 36.28
N VAL A 22 -109.06 3.03 36.18
CA VAL A 22 -108.63 2.13 35.10
C VAL A 22 -108.80 0.70 35.58
N GLU A 23 -109.80 0.03 35.00
CA GLU A 23 -109.87 -1.43 34.90
C GLU A 23 -108.51 -1.98 34.47
N ILE A 24 -107.99 -2.96 35.21
CA ILE A 24 -106.89 -3.80 34.75
C ILE A 24 -107.43 -4.60 33.57
N MET A 25 -107.27 -4.08 32.35
CA MET A 25 -107.38 -4.89 31.14
C MET A 25 -106.35 -6.01 31.25
N ALA A 26 -106.84 -7.25 31.24
CA ALA A 26 -106.02 -8.42 30.99
C ALA A 26 -105.14 -8.17 29.75
N PRO A 27 -103.87 -8.59 29.77
CA PRO A 27 -102.98 -8.36 28.64
C PRO A 27 -103.58 -9.00 27.39
N THR A 28 -103.79 -8.19 26.36
CA THR A 28 -104.06 -8.69 25.02
C THR A 28 -102.93 -9.66 24.67
N PRO A 29 -103.21 -10.94 24.36
CA PRO A 29 -102.17 -11.91 24.12
C PRO A 29 -101.43 -11.54 22.83
N CYS A 30 -100.19 -11.09 22.97
CA CYS A 30 -99.24 -11.11 21.87
C CYS A 30 -98.90 -12.60 21.63
N CYS A 31 -99.71 -13.24 20.79
CA CYS A 31 -99.52 -14.56 20.16
C CYS A 31 -99.71 -15.81 21.07
N ASN A 32 -100.40 -16.84 20.56
CA ASN A 32 -100.46 -18.18 21.17
C ASN A 32 -99.12 -18.89 20.92
N ASN A 33 -98.58 -19.61 21.92
CA ASN A 33 -97.35 -20.41 21.88
C ASN A 33 -96.01 -19.63 21.79
N CYS A 34 -95.93 -18.41 22.31
CA CYS A 34 -94.66 -17.68 22.35
C CYS A 34 -93.58 -18.35 23.20
N ILE A 35 -93.96 -19.18 24.19
CA ILE A 35 -93.06 -19.96 25.04
C ILE A 35 -93.62 -21.38 25.14
N VAL A 36 -92.82 -22.38 24.78
CA VAL A 36 -93.17 -23.80 24.83
C VAL A 36 -92.13 -24.53 25.65
N VAL A 37 -92.56 -25.21 26.71
CA VAL A 37 -91.70 -26.02 27.59
C VAL A 37 -92.04 -27.50 27.42
N ASP A 38 -91.03 -28.36 27.26
CA ASP A 38 -91.20 -29.82 27.21
C ASP A 38 -90.50 -30.50 28.41
N PRO A 39 -91.24 -30.74 29.51
CA PRO A 39 -90.69 -31.42 30.67
C PRO A 39 -90.40 -32.91 30.41
N ALA A 40 -90.99 -33.54 29.38
CA ALA A 40 -90.72 -34.94 29.03
C ALA A 40 -89.42 -35.09 28.24
N ASN A 41 -89.04 -34.04 27.48
CA ASN A 41 -87.77 -33.95 26.77
C ASN A 41 -86.68 -33.24 27.61
N GLY A 42 -86.62 -33.53 28.91
CA GLY A 42 -85.55 -33.04 29.78
C GLY A 42 -85.62 -31.55 30.13
N CYS A 43 -86.81 -30.94 30.14
CA CYS A 43 -87.02 -29.52 30.43
C CYS A 43 -86.46 -28.57 29.36
N SER A 44 -86.65 -28.90 28.07
CA SER A 44 -86.30 -27.97 26.99
C SER A 44 -87.30 -26.81 26.89
N VAL A 45 -86.83 -25.65 26.42
CA VAL A 45 -87.62 -24.40 26.29
C VAL A 45 -87.47 -23.85 24.87
N MET A 46 -88.58 -23.41 24.27
CA MET A 46 -88.60 -22.75 22.97
C MET A 46 -89.37 -21.43 23.07
N GLU A 47 -88.79 -20.33 22.61
CA GLU A 47 -89.43 -19.01 22.63
C GLU A 47 -89.40 -18.35 21.25
N GLY A 48 -90.53 -17.86 20.73
CA GLY A 48 -90.61 -17.22 19.41
C GLY A 48 -91.23 -18.09 18.29
N THR A 49 -90.70 -18.00 17.06
CA THR A 49 -91.35 -18.59 15.86
C THR A 49 -90.49 -19.63 15.15
N ALA A 50 -91.05 -20.82 14.93
CA ALA A 50 -90.43 -21.92 14.17
C ALA A 50 -89.12 -22.49 14.76
N ASN A 51 -88.97 -22.46 16.09
CA ASN A 51 -87.78 -22.96 16.78
C ASN A 51 -87.90 -24.44 17.17
N ALA A 52 -86.76 -25.08 17.45
CA ALA A 52 -86.68 -26.47 17.88
C ALA A 52 -85.68 -26.68 19.03
N ALA A 53 -86.17 -26.93 20.25
CA ALA A 53 -85.34 -27.31 21.41
C ALA A 53 -85.52 -28.81 21.72
N VAL A 54 -84.58 -29.62 21.24
CA VAL A 54 -84.67 -31.09 21.24
C VAL A 54 -83.72 -31.75 22.25
N GLY A 55 -82.71 -31.05 22.73
CA GLY A 55 -81.77 -31.57 23.71
C GLY A 55 -82.31 -31.53 25.15
N PHE A 56 -81.77 -32.38 26.03
CA PHE A 56 -82.05 -32.28 27.46
C PHE A 56 -81.64 -30.90 27.98
N ALA A 57 -82.54 -30.17 28.65
CA ALA A 57 -82.33 -28.81 29.15
C ALA A 57 -81.85 -27.81 28.09
N SER A 58 -82.22 -27.97 26.81
CA SER A 58 -81.86 -27.01 25.77
C SER A 58 -82.83 -25.84 25.69
N HIS A 59 -82.35 -24.68 25.22
CA HIS A 59 -83.14 -23.46 25.05
C HIS A 59 -82.99 -22.93 23.61
N ALA A 60 -84.10 -22.69 22.92
CA ALA A 60 -84.11 -22.11 21.57
C ALA A 60 -85.03 -20.88 21.50
N GLU A 61 -84.45 -19.69 21.35
CA GLU A 61 -85.15 -18.40 21.32
C GLU A 61 -85.03 -17.73 19.94
N GLY A 62 -86.03 -16.93 19.54
CA GLY A 62 -86.01 -16.11 18.33
C GLY A 62 -86.81 -16.68 17.15
N SER A 63 -86.22 -16.74 15.94
CA SER A 63 -86.88 -17.19 14.72
C SER A 63 -86.07 -18.23 13.95
N ASN A 64 -86.63 -19.42 13.73
CA ASN A 64 -86.01 -20.55 13.02
C ASN A 64 -84.70 -21.03 13.67
N THR A 65 -84.62 -21.06 15.00
CA THR A 65 -83.45 -21.48 15.77
C THR A 65 -83.55 -22.94 16.24
N THR A 66 -82.42 -23.65 16.38
CA THR A 66 -82.40 -25.06 16.78
C THR A 66 -81.37 -25.33 17.89
N ALA A 67 -81.81 -25.80 19.05
CA ALA A 67 -80.96 -26.23 20.15
C ALA A 67 -81.15 -27.73 20.44
N SER A 68 -80.26 -28.58 19.93
CA SER A 68 -80.40 -30.05 20.00
C SER A 68 -79.42 -30.73 20.95
N GLY A 69 -78.36 -30.05 21.38
CA GLY A 69 -77.40 -30.59 22.35
C GLY A 69 -77.91 -30.54 23.78
N SER A 70 -77.40 -31.40 24.66
CA SER A 70 -77.72 -31.32 26.10
C SER A 70 -77.23 -29.99 26.69
N ALA A 71 -78.09 -29.24 27.35
CA ALA A 71 -77.83 -27.89 27.87
C ALA A 71 -77.35 -26.88 26.81
N SER A 72 -77.75 -27.06 25.54
CA SER A 72 -77.43 -26.11 24.46
C SER A 72 -78.37 -24.90 24.46
N HIS A 73 -77.89 -23.76 23.97
CA HIS A 73 -78.66 -22.53 23.83
C HIS A 73 -78.52 -21.98 22.40
N ALA A 74 -79.63 -21.72 21.72
CA ALA A 74 -79.65 -21.08 20.41
C ALA A 74 -80.59 -19.86 20.43
N GLU A 75 -80.10 -18.67 20.11
CA GLU A 75 -80.85 -17.41 20.14
C GLU A 75 -80.69 -16.64 18.81
N GLY A 76 -81.70 -15.88 18.40
CA GLY A 76 -81.64 -14.98 17.23
C GLY A 76 -82.41 -15.46 16.01
N GLN A 77 -81.83 -15.38 14.81
CA GLN A 77 -82.45 -15.82 13.54
C GLN A 77 -81.61 -16.90 12.87
N GLU A 78 -82.21 -18.04 12.49
CA GLU A 78 -81.53 -19.11 11.73
C GLU A 78 -80.29 -19.71 12.46
N THR A 79 -80.25 -19.65 13.80
CA THR A 79 -79.11 -20.12 14.61
C THR A 79 -79.25 -21.59 15.04
N VAL A 80 -78.13 -22.29 15.22
CA VAL A 80 -78.10 -23.74 15.47
C VAL A 80 -77.04 -24.13 16.52
N ALA A 81 -77.47 -24.65 17.68
CA ALA A 81 -76.60 -25.18 18.73
C ALA A 81 -76.80 -26.71 18.88
N GLN A 82 -75.84 -27.52 18.42
CA GLN A 82 -75.96 -28.99 18.38
C GLN A 82 -75.12 -29.72 19.43
N GLY A 83 -74.00 -29.16 19.85
CA GLY A 83 -73.11 -29.79 20.82
C GLY A 83 -73.63 -29.71 22.25
N GLY A 84 -73.19 -30.61 23.14
CA GLY A 84 -73.51 -30.48 24.57
C GLY A 84 -72.93 -29.17 25.13
N SER A 85 -73.72 -28.39 25.87
CA SER A 85 -73.35 -27.07 26.39
C SER A 85 -72.90 -26.06 25.33
N SER A 86 -73.30 -26.25 24.06
CA SER A 86 -73.01 -25.29 22.99
C SER A 86 -73.93 -24.07 23.06
N HIS A 87 -73.44 -22.93 22.58
CA HIS A 87 -74.18 -21.67 22.50
C HIS A 87 -74.08 -21.09 21.07
N ALA A 88 -75.21 -20.68 20.50
CA ALA A 88 -75.27 -20.00 19.20
C ALA A 88 -76.20 -18.79 19.27
N GLU A 89 -75.72 -17.57 19.05
CA GLU A 89 -76.50 -16.32 19.11
C GLU A 89 -76.34 -15.51 17.82
N GLY A 90 -77.36 -14.73 17.43
CA GLY A 90 -77.28 -13.76 16.32
C GLY A 90 -78.02 -14.17 15.05
N ASN A 91 -77.40 -14.06 13.87
CA ASN A 91 -78.03 -14.38 12.58
C ASN A 91 -77.23 -15.48 11.83
N ASN A 92 -77.85 -16.61 11.53
CA ASN A 92 -77.23 -17.72 10.78
C ASN A 92 -75.92 -18.23 11.43
N THR A 93 -75.89 -18.37 12.75
CA THR A 93 -74.72 -18.83 13.53
C THR A 93 -74.86 -20.29 13.94
N VAL A 94 -73.74 -21.02 14.06
CA VAL A 94 -73.75 -22.46 14.37
C VAL A 94 -72.69 -22.84 15.41
N GLY A 95 -73.12 -23.37 16.56
CA GLY A 95 -72.27 -24.05 17.55
C GLY A 95 -72.45 -25.56 17.49
N PHE A 96 -71.51 -26.29 16.88
CA PHE A 96 -71.68 -27.70 16.54
C PHE A 96 -71.11 -28.68 17.59
N ALA A 97 -69.98 -28.37 18.21
CA ALA A 97 -69.26 -29.28 19.11
C ALA A 97 -69.53 -28.99 20.60
N PHE A 98 -69.06 -29.88 21.48
CA PHE A 98 -69.19 -29.72 22.93
C PHE A 98 -68.58 -28.38 23.39
N ALA A 99 -69.34 -27.61 24.18
CA ALA A 99 -68.97 -26.29 24.70
C ALA A 99 -68.55 -25.25 23.65
N SER A 100 -68.92 -25.44 22.37
CA SER A 100 -68.67 -24.44 21.32
C SER A 100 -69.57 -23.22 21.47
N HIS A 101 -69.07 -22.03 21.14
CA HIS A 101 -69.78 -20.76 21.20
C HIS A 101 -69.69 -20.05 19.84
N ALA A 102 -70.83 -19.72 19.24
CA ALA A 102 -70.90 -18.94 18.00
C ALA A 102 -71.81 -17.73 18.17
N GLU A 103 -71.32 -16.51 17.94
CA GLU A 103 -72.12 -15.28 18.03
C GLU A 103 -71.90 -14.38 16.81
N GLY A 104 -72.84 -13.47 16.52
CA GLY A 104 -72.75 -12.52 15.41
C GLY A 104 -73.54 -12.92 14.16
N SER A 105 -72.95 -12.87 12.97
CA SER A 105 -73.63 -13.07 11.68
C SER A 105 -72.89 -14.06 10.78
N GLY A 106 -73.46 -15.25 10.54
CA GLY A 106 -72.85 -16.25 9.65
C GLY A 106 -71.64 -16.98 10.23
N THR A 107 -71.50 -17.02 11.56
CA THR A 107 -70.36 -17.60 12.27
C THR A 107 -70.51 -19.11 12.51
N PHE A 108 -69.40 -19.86 12.53
CA PHE A 108 -69.40 -21.32 12.64
C PHE A 108 -68.32 -21.82 13.61
N ALA A 109 -68.74 -22.29 14.80
CA ALA A 109 -67.87 -22.88 15.80
C ALA A 109 -68.06 -24.42 15.84
N SER A 110 -67.07 -25.18 15.39
CA SER A 110 -67.15 -26.65 15.27
C SER A 110 -66.08 -27.43 16.01
N GLY A 111 -65.10 -26.76 16.63
CA GLY A 111 -64.14 -27.38 17.52
C GLY A 111 -64.67 -27.52 18.95
N GLU A 112 -64.18 -28.51 19.71
CA GLU A 112 -64.49 -28.62 21.14
C GLU A 112 -64.03 -27.36 21.88
N ALA A 113 -64.94 -26.74 22.64
CA ALA A 113 -64.70 -25.47 23.34
C ALA A 113 -64.20 -24.31 22.44
N SER A 114 -64.51 -24.34 21.13
CA SER A 114 -64.19 -23.26 20.20
C SER A 114 -65.13 -22.07 20.34
N HIS A 115 -64.66 -20.87 20.03
CA HIS A 115 -65.44 -19.63 20.06
C HIS A 115 -65.29 -18.89 18.72
N ALA A 116 -66.40 -18.61 18.03
CA ALA A 116 -66.45 -17.80 16.82
C ALA A 116 -67.38 -16.59 17.03
N GLU A 117 -66.88 -15.38 16.87
CA GLU A 117 -67.66 -14.14 16.96
C GLU A 117 -67.45 -13.23 15.74
N GLY A 118 -68.37 -12.30 15.49
CA GLY A 118 -68.27 -11.34 14.36
C GLY A 118 -69.10 -11.72 13.12
N SER A 119 -68.52 -11.60 11.93
CA SER A 119 -69.20 -11.80 10.64
C SER A 119 -68.50 -12.83 9.78
N LEU A 120 -69.16 -13.93 9.41
CA LEU A 120 -68.62 -15.00 8.55
C LEU A 120 -67.34 -15.67 9.10
N THR A 121 -67.16 -15.69 10.42
CA THR A 121 -65.98 -16.27 11.09
C THR A 121 -66.13 -17.78 11.32
N VAL A 122 -65.00 -18.50 11.34
CA VAL A 122 -64.98 -19.97 11.52
C VAL A 122 -63.95 -20.39 12.56
N ALA A 123 -64.40 -21.02 13.64
CA ALA A 123 -63.54 -21.61 14.66
C ALA A 123 -63.69 -23.15 14.65
N SER A 124 -62.76 -23.86 14.01
CA SER A 124 -62.85 -25.32 13.82
C SER A 124 -61.84 -26.13 14.64
N GLY A 125 -60.83 -25.49 15.23
CA GLY A 125 -59.85 -26.13 16.11
C GLY A 125 -60.38 -26.32 17.53
N GLY A 126 -59.83 -27.27 18.29
CA GLY A 126 -60.17 -27.41 19.72
C GLY A 126 -59.66 -26.19 20.50
N ILE A 127 -60.51 -25.55 21.31
CA ILE A 127 -60.17 -24.33 22.08
C ILE A 127 -59.70 -23.18 21.15
N SER A 128 -60.10 -23.17 19.88
CA SER A 128 -59.75 -22.09 18.96
C SER A 128 -60.67 -20.89 19.11
N HIS A 129 -60.16 -19.68 18.88
CA HIS A 129 -60.92 -18.43 18.92
C HIS A 129 -60.84 -17.70 17.57
N ALA A 130 -61.97 -17.33 16.98
CA ALA A 130 -62.03 -16.55 15.75
C ALA A 130 -62.97 -15.34 15.92
N GLU A 131 -62.45 -14.13 15.74
CA GLU A 131 -63.21 -12.87 15.84
C GLU A 131 -63.00 -11.98 14.60
N GLY A 132 -63.92 -11.03 14.35
CA GLY A 132 -63.82 -10.08 13.22
C GLY A 132 -64.68 -10.42 11.99
N GLU A 133 -64.16 -10.24 10.77
CA GLU A 133 -64.86 -10.48 9.50
C GLU A 133 -64.12 -11.50 8.62
N GLN A 134 -64.79 -12.60 8.27
CA GLN A 134 -64.25 -13.68 7.42
C GLN A 134 -62.97 -14.35 7.96
N THR A 135 -62.73 -14.31 9.27
CA THR A 135 -61.56 -14.93 9.92
C THR A 135 -61.73 -16.43 10.14
N LYS A 136 -60.63 -17.17 10.23
CA LYS A 136 -60.62 -18.64 10.39
C LYS A 136 -59.56 -19.10 11.39
N ALA A 137 -59.98 -19.65 12.52
CA ALA A 137 -59.12 -20.34 13.48
C ALA A 137 -59.31 -21.85 13.38
N GLN A 138 -58.37 -22.55 12.73
CA GLN A 138 -58.50 -23.96 12.36
C GLN A 138 -57.60 -24.89 13.18
N GLY A 139 -56.47 -24.39 13.69
CA GLY A 139 -55.56 -25.16 14.55
C GLY A 139 -56.06 -25.28 15.99
N SER A 140 -55.58 -26.30 16.71
CA SER A 140 -55.88 -26.45 18.13
C SER A 140 -55.27 -25.29 18.94
N GLN A 141 -56.05 -24.64 19.81
CA GLN A 141 -55.67 -23.44 20.56
C GLN A 141 -55.22 -22.27 19.66
N SER A 142 -55.65 -22.23 18.39
CA SER A 142 -55.35 -21.12 17.48
C SER A 142 -56.23 -19.90 17.76
N HIS A 143 -55.74 -18.71 17.45
CA HIS A 143 -56.47 -17.45 17.56
C HIS A 143 -56.39 -16.68 16.23
N ALA A 144 -57.51 -16.24 15.68
CA ALA A 144 -57.58 -15.44 14.47
C ALA A 144 -58.50 -14.23 14.64
N GLU A 145 -58.00 -13.02 14.42
CA GLU A 145 -58.74 -11.76 14.60
C GLU A 145 -58.53 -10.78 13.42
N GLY A 146 -59.51 -9.89 13.19
CA GLY A 146 -59.45 -8.86 12.14
C GLY A 146 -60.28 -9.18 10.89
N LEU A 147 -59.72 -9.02 9.68
CA LEU A 147 -60.39 -9.21 8.38
C LEU A 147 -59.65 -10.27 7.56
N LEU A 148 -60.34 -11.33 7.11
CA LEU A 148 -59.75 -12.38 6.26
C LEU A 148 -58.53 -13.12 6.86
N SER A 149 -58.27 -12.98 8.17
CA SER A 149 -57.14 -13.61 8.86
C SER A 149 -57.33 -15.12 9.06
N ILE A 150 -56.26 -15.91 8.90
CA ILE A 150 -56.28 -17.38 9.00
C ILE A 150 -55.20 -17.88 9.95
N ALA A 151 -55.60 -18.52 11.06
CA ALA A 151 -54.72 -19.24 11.96
C ALA A 151 -54.94 -20.77 11.80
N SER A 152 -54.10 -21.43 11.01
CA SER A 152 -54.25 -22.87 10.70
C SER A 152 -53.28 -23.80 11.43
N GLY A 153 -52.21 -23.25 12.01
CA GLY A 153 -51.28 -24.00 12.86
C GLY A 153 -51.81 -24.19 14.28
N ASP A 154 -51.38 -25.27 14.96
CA ASP A 154 -51.70 -25.43 16.38
C ASP A 154 -50.97 -24.36 17.20
N ILE A 155 -51.69 -23.71 18.13
CA ILE A 155 -51.23 -22.60 18.98
C ILE A 155 -50.77 -21.40 18.13
N SER A 156 -51.24 -21.27 16.88
CA SER A 156 -50.90 -20.11 16.04
C SER A 156 -51.80 -18.92 16.30
N HIS A 157 -51.28 -17.72 16.02
CA HIS A 157 -51.99 -16.46 16.17
C HIS A 157 -51.92 -15.64 14.88
N ALA A 158 -53.08 -15.22 14.35
CA ALA A 158 -53.17 -14.36 13.16
C ALA A 158 -54.07 -13.15 13.43
N GLU A 159 -53.50 -11.95 13.44
CA GLU A 159 -54.20 -10.67 13.69
C GLU A 159 -54.05 -9.73 12.47
N GLY A 160 -55.05 -8.91 12.19
CA GLY A 160 -54.97 -7.84 11.18
C GLY A 160 -55.83 -8.07 9.92
N SER A 161 -55.30 -7.80 8.72
CA SER A 161 -56.03 -7.90 7.44
C SER A 161 -55.32 -8.84 6.46
N GLU A 162 -55.99 -9.91 6.03
CA GLU A 162 -55.43 -10.92 5.11
C GLU A 162 -54.13 -11.57 5.65
N THR A 163 -54.01 -11.76 6.97
CA THR A 163 -52.85 -12.43 7.59
C THR A 163 -53.00 -13.95 7.68
N GLU A 164 -51.89 -14.69 7.65
CA GLU A 164 -51.89 -16.16 7.64
C GLU A 164 -50.81 -16.74 8.58
N ALA A 165 -51.21 -17.42 9.66
CA ALA A 165 -50.32 -18.12 10.59
C ALA A 165 -50.57 -19.64 10.52
N SER A 166 -49.71 -20.36 9.78
CA SER A 166 -49.88 -21.79 9.46
C SER A 166 -48.87 -22.72 10.15
N GLY A 167 -47.78 -22.18 10.71
CA GLY A 167 -46.79 -22.93 11.47
C GLY A 167 -47.24 -23.25 12.91
N PHE A 168 -46.66 -24.29 13.51
CA PHE A 168 -46.86 -24.59 14.94
C PHE A 168 -46.30 -23.46 15.82
N ILE A 169 -47.13 -22.83 16.68
CA ILE A 169 -46.78 -21.65 17.48
C ILE A 169 -46.31 -20.47 16.59
N SER A 170 -46.87 -20.33 15.38
CA SER A 170 -46.57 -19.20 14.50
C SER A 170 -47.37 -17.95 14.88
N HIS A 171 -46.85 -16.76 14.55
CA HIS A 171 -47.53 -15.50 14.78
C HIS A 171 -47.48 -14.61 13.53
N ALA A 172 -48.64 -14.15 13.05
CA ALA A 172 -48.74 -13.22 11.92
C ALA A 172 -49.60 -12.00 12.30
N GLU A 173 -49.07 -10.79 12.15
CA GLU A 173 -49.76 -9.53 12.46
C GLU A 173 -49.61 -8.51 11.31
N GLY A 174 -50.61 -7.64 11.13
CA GLY A 174 -50.57 -6.52 10.17
C GLY A 174 -51.45 -6.71 8.93
N GLU A 175 -50.92 -6.50 7.72
CA GLU A 175 -51.66 -6.63 6.45
C GLU A 175 -50.89 -7.50 5.45
N LEU A 176 -51.53 -8.54 4.91
CA LEU A 176 -50.91 -9.49 3.96
C LEU A 176 -49.67 -10.23 4.51
N SER A 177 -49.52 -10.32 5.83
CA SER A 177 -48.38 -10.97 6.52
C SER A 177 -48.56 -12.48 6.64
N LYS A 178 -47.48 -13.25 6.48
CA LYS A 178 -47.50 -14.72 6.50
C LYS A 178 -46.42 -15.33 7.40
N SER A 179 -46.84 -16.21 8.30
CA SER A 179 -45.96 -16.96 9.20
C SER A 179 -46.19 -18.46 9.02
N GLU A 180 -45.27 -19.14 8.32
CA GLU A 180 -45.43 -20.54 7.88
C GLU A 180 -44.53 -21.52 8.64
N GLY A 181 -43.39 -21.05 9.13
CA GLY A 181 -42.43 -21.89 9.87
C GLY A 181 -42.86 -22.16 11.31
N ARG A 182 -42.31 -23.22 11.93
CA ARG A 182 -42.52 -23.46 13.36
C ARG A 182 -41.93 -22.33 14.20
N ALA A 183 -42.70 -21.78 15.14
CA ALA A 183 -42.29 -20.65 15.97
C ALA A 183 -41.74 -19.47 15.14
N SER A 184 -42.27 -19.26 13.94
CA SER A 184 -41.96 -18.10 13.11
C SER A 184 -42.82 -16.90 13.51
N HIS A 185 -42.38 -15.71 13.15
CA HIS A 185 -43.09 -14.46 13.43
C HIS A 185 -43.03 -13.53 12.20
N ALA A 186 -44.18 -13.04 11.74
CA ALA A 186 -44.30 -12.10 10.64
C ALA A 186 -45.19 -10.90 11.03
N GLU A 187 -44.66 -9.68 10.99
CA GLU A 187 -45.36 -8.46 11.40
C GLU A 187 -45.22 -7.35 10.33
N GLY A 188 -46.28 -6.57 10.06
CA GLY A 188 -46.21 -5.39 9.17
C GLY A 188 -47.05 -5.50 7.89
N PHE A 189 -46.54 -5.05 6.73
CA PHE A 189 -47.24 -5.07 5.44
C PHE A 189 -46.51 -5.97 4.44
N ARG A 190 -47.17 -7.03 3.96
CA ARG A 190 -46.62 -8.02 3.03
C ARG A 190 -45.31 -8.65 3.51
N THR A 191 -45.25 -9.04 4.78
CA THR A 191 -44.09 -9.72 5.36
C THR A 191 -44.26 -11.24 5.30
N THR A 192 -43.16 -12.00 5.21
CA THR A 192 -43.21 -13.47 5.16
C THR A 192 -42.08 -14.09 5.98
N ALA A 193 -42.44 -14.93 6.95
CA ALA A 193 -41.53 -15.74 7.75
C ALA A 193 -41.80 -17.24 7.48
N SER A 194 -41.04 -17.84 6.55
CA SER A 194 -41.38 -19.16 6.00
C SER A 194 -40.63 -20.34 6.63
N ALA A 195 -39.58 -20.08 7.40
CA ALA A 195 -38.73 -21.13 7.98
C ALA A 195 -38.86 -21.21 9.51
N ASP A 196 -38.42 -22.32 10.09
CA ASP A 196 -38.46 -22.51 11.54
C ASP A 196 -37.66 -21.41 12.27
N PHE A 197 -38.28 -20.80 13.28
CA PHE A 197 -37.73 -19.69 14.08
C PHE A 197 -37.38 -18.43 13.26
N SER A 198 -37.86 -18.30 12.03
CA SER A 198 -37.65 -17.09 11.23
C SER A 198 -38.49 -15.91 11.72
N HIS A 199 -37.96 -14.70 11.56
CA HIS A 199 -38.63 -13.44 11.88
C HIS A 199 -38.61 -12.51 10.67
N ALA A 200 -39.75 -11.91 10.34
CA ALA A 200 -39.89 -10.90 9.30
C ALA A 200 -40.76 -9.73 9.77
N GLU A 201 -40.22 -8.52 9.82
CA GLU A 201 -40.90 -7.33 10.30
C GLU A 201 -40.79 -6.18 9.27
N GLY A 202 -41.82 -5.33 9.16
CA GLY A 202 -41.79 -4.10 8.37
C GLY A 202 -42.61 -4.16 7.07
N GLN A 203 -42.03 -3.77 5.92
CA GLN A 203 -42.73 -3.68 4.64
C GLN A 203 -42.05 -4.53 3.55
N ASP A 204 -42.79 -5.45 2.93
CA ASP A 204 -42.29 -6.32 1.85
C ASP A 204 -41.01 -7.11 2.27
N THR A 205 -40.94 -7.56 3.53
CA THR A 205 -39.77 -8.29 4.08
C THR A 205 -39.94 -9.81 4.05
N ASN A 206 -38.83 -10.55 3.95
CA ASN A 206 -38.85 -12.01 3.82
C ASN A 206 -37.73 -12.69 4.63
N GLY A 207 -38.11 -13.41 5.68
CA GLY A 207 -37.26 -14.30 6.46
C GLY A 207 -37.50 -15.77 6.07
N SER A 208 -36.62 -16.34 5.25
CA SER A 208 -36.81 -17.69 4.69
C SER A 208 -35.73 -18.70 5.08
N GLY A 209 -34.72 -18.29 5.85
CA GLY A 209 -33.70 -19.18 6.43
C GLY A 209 -34.07 -19.62 7.85
N ILE A 210 -33.55 -20.76 8.31
CA ILE A 210 -33.80 -21.22 9.70
C ILE A 210 -33.19 -20.21 10.66
N ALA A 211 -33.98 -19.73 11.64
CA ALA A 211 -33.58 -18.68 12.57
C ALA A 211 -33.05 -17.41 11.88
N SER A 212 -33.59 -17.07 10.71
CA SER A 212 -33.27 -15.83 10.00
C SER A 212 -34.05 -14.63 10.55
N HIS A 213 -33.52 -13.43 10.37
CA HIS A 213 -34.12 -12.17 10.81
C HIS A 213 -34.14 -11.17 9.65
N ALA A 214 -35.32 -10.73 9.22
CA ALA A 214 -35.48 -9.70 8.19
C ALA A 214 -36.32 -8.54 8.73
N GLU A 215 -35.76 -7.33 8.76
CA GLU A 215 -36.43 -6.13 9.29
C GLU A 215 -36.27 -4.93 8.34
N GLY A 216 -37.29 -4.07 8.29
CA GLY A 216 -37.26 -2.80 7.54
C GLY A 216 -38.15 -2.81 6.30
N SER A 217 -37.61 -2.45 5.12
CA SER A 217 -38.36 -2.38 3.86
C SER A 217 -37.65 -3.14 2.75
N LEU A 218 -38.31 -4.08 2.06
CA LEU A 218 -37.70 -4.89 0.99
C LEU A 218 -36.50 -5.75 1.46
N SER A 219 -36.37 -5.99 2.77
CA SER A 219 -35.28 -6.78 3.36
C SER A 219 -35.49 -8.28 3.18
N ILE A 220 -34.42 -9.02 2.84
CA ILE A 220 -34.47 -10.47 2.58
C ILE A 220 -33.36 -11.18 3.37
N ALA A 221 -33.73 -12.04 4.31
CA ALA A 221 -32.84 -12.93 5.03
C ALA A 221 -33.14 -14.39 4.66
N SER A 222 -32.41 -14.95 3.69
CA SER A 222 -32.68 -16.28 3.13
C SER A 222 -31.68 -17.36 3.55
N GLY A 223 -30.58 -16.98 4.21
CA GLY A 223 -29.62 -17.93 4.79
C GLY A 223 -29.98 -18.36 6.20
N ASP A 224 -29.55 -19.56 6.61
CA ASP A 224 -29.70 -20.00 8.00
C ASP A 224 -28.92 -19.09 8.96
N SER A 225 -29.57 -18.64 10.03
CA SER A 225 -29.04 -17.66 10.97
C SER A 225 -28.55 -16.37 10.31
N SER A 226 -29.14 -16.00 9.16
CA SER A 226 -28.85 -14.73 8.49
C SER A 226 -29.67 -13.58 9.06
N HIS A 227 -29.16 -12.37 8.90
CA HIS A 227 -29.80 -11.15 9.38
C HIS A 227 -29.76 -10.09 8.28
N ALA A 228 -30.91 -9.51 7.95
CA ALA A 228 -31.05 -8.42 7.00
C ALA A 228 -31.89 -7.28 7.62
N GLU A 229 -31.30 -6.10 7.81
CA GLU A 229 -31.97 -4.94 8.41
C GLU A 229 -31.84 -3.70 7.51
N GLY A 230 -32.90 -2.89 7.42
CA GLY A 230 -32.91 -1.62 6.71
C GLY A 230 -33.72 -1.64 5.41
N ALA A 231 -33.27 -0.94 4.37
CA ALA A 231 -34.01 -0.77 3.12
C ALA A 231 -33.34 -1.55 1.98
N GLY A 232 -33.97 -2.60 1.44
CA GLY A 232 -33.42 -3.39 0.33
C GLY A 232 -32.19 -4.22 0.70
N SER A 233 -31.96 -4.47 1.99
CA SER A 233 -30.85 -5.27 2.51
C SER A 233 -31.06 -6.76 2.24
N ILE A 234 -30.02 -7.46 1.77
CA ILE A 234 -30.12 -8.87 1.37
C ILE A 234 -29.00 -9.70 2.01
N ALA A 235 -29.37 -10.67 2.85
CA ALA A 235 -28.49 -11.64 3.47
C ALA A 235 -28.82 -13.07 2.96
N SER A 236 -28.01 -13.60 2.05
CA SER A 236 -28.37 -14.77 1.23
C SER A 236 -27.78 -16.11 1.67
N SER A 237 -26.93 -16.15 2.70
CA SER A 237 -26.15 -17.35 3.03
C SER A 237 -26.05 -17.58 4.53
N ILE A 238 -25.56 -18.76 4.94
CA ILE A 238 -25.44 -19.12 6.35
C ILE A 238 -24.63 -18.07 7.13
N ALA A 239 -25.21 -17.55 8.21
CA ALA A 239 -24.65 -16.53 9.08
C ALA A 239 -24.20 -15.25 8.36
N SER A 240 -24.81 -14.90 7.21
CA SER A 240 -24.57 -13.62 6.55
C SER A 240 -25.33 -12.48 7.25
N HIS A 241 -24.69 -11.33 7.38
CA HIS A 241 -25.28 -10.11 7.96
C HIS A 241 -25.33 -8.98 6.90
N ALA A 242 -26.46 -8.32 6.73
CA ALA A 242 -26.64 -7.17 5.84
C ALA A 242 -27.46 -6.08 6.55
N GLU A 243 -26.89 -4.90 6.74
CA GLU A 243 -27.53 -3.78 7.46
C GLU A 243 -27.44 -2.49 6.64
N GLY A 244 -28.47 -1.63 6.65
CA GLY A 244 -28.45 -0.31 6.01
C GLY A 244 -29.33 -0.17 4.77
N ASP A 245 -28.88 0.58 3.76
CA ASP A 245 -29.64 0.80 2.51
C ASP A 245 -28.98 0.10 1.33
N SER A 246 -29.71 -0.80 0.69
CA SER A 246 -29.33 -1.55 -0.51
C SER A 246 -28.03 -2.35 -0.32
N THR A 247 -27.82 -2.90 0.89
CA THR A 247 -26.63 -3.69 1.22
C THR A 247 -26.83 -5.16 0.89
N ARG A 248 -25.74 -5.86 0.56
CA ARG A 248 -25.82 -7.25 0.10
C ARG A 248 -24.68 -8.12 0.62
N SER A 249 -25.06 -9.16 1.35
CA SER A 249 -24.17 -10.16 1.92
C SER A 249 -24.48 -11.54 1.31
N GLU A 250 -23.58 -12.03 0.45
CA GLU A 250 -23.88 -13.11 -0.50
C GLU A 250 -23.30 -14.48 -0.12
N ARG A 251 -22.40 -14.55 0.87
CA ARG A 251 -21.63 -15.76 1.19
C ARG A 251 -21.64 -16.07 2.68
N ARG A 252 -21.09 -17.22 3.03
CA ARG A 252 -21.05 -17.68 4.42
C ARG A 252 -20.25 -16.70 5.27
N ALA A 253 -20.84 -16.29 6.39
CA ALA A 253 -20.24 -15.38 7.37
C ALA A 253 -19.80 -14.02 6.78
N SER A 254 -20.33 -13.61 5.63
CA SER A 254 -20.07 -12.26 5.10
C SER A 254 -20.88 -11.21 5.86
N HIS A 255 -20.36 -9.98 5.90
CA HIS A 255 -21.01 -8.85 6.55
C HIS A 255 -20.97 -7.64 5.62
N ALA A 256 -22.13 -7.05 5.34
CA ALA A 256 -22.25 -5.78 4.60
C ALA A 256 -23.04 -4.77 5.43
N GLU A 257 -22.51 -3.57 5.64
CA GLU A 257 -23.19 -2.48 6.32
C GLU A 257 -23.04 -1.16 5.55
N GLY A 258 -23.95 -0.19 5.77
CA GLY A 258 -23.91 1.13 5.14
C GLY A 258 -24.86 1.33 3.95
N GLU A 259 -24.40 1.96 2.87
CA GLU A 259 -25.21 2.30 1.69
C GLU A 259 -24.63 1.65 0.43
N GLN A 260 -25.42 0.85 -0.30
CA GLN A 260 -25.01 0.19 -1.56
C GLN A 260 -23.75 -0.66 -1.43
N THR A 261 -23.48 -1.23 -0.25
CA THR A 261 -22.29 -2.05 0.01
C THR A 261 -22.53 -3.51 -0.36
N ARG A 262 -21.46 -4.21 -0.77
CA ARG A 262 -21.55 -5.62 -1.17
C ARG A 262 -20.40 -6.46 -0.65
N ALA A 263 -20.72 -7.40 0.24
CA ALA A 263 -19.84 -8.46 0.72
C ALA A 263 -20.10 -9.76 -0.05
N ALA A 264 -19.28 -10.00 -1.07
CA ALA A 264 -19.44 -11.11 -2.03
C ALA A 264 -18.46 -12.29 -1.77
N GLY A 265 -17.46 -12.11 -0.91
CA GLY A 265 -16.50 -13.14 -0.51
C GLY A 265 -16.95 -13.91 0.73
N ARG A 266 -16.43 -15.13 0.92
CA ARG A 266 -16.63 -15.84 2.20
C ARG A 266 -15.94 -15.06 3.32
N ALA A 267 -16.63 -14.85 4.44
CA ALA A 267 -16.08 -14.09 5.58
C ALA A 267 -15.57 -12.68 5.20
N SER A 268 -16.06 -12.10 4.11
CA SER A 268 -15.71 -10.73 3.71
C SER A 268 -16.53 -9.71 4.47
N HIS A 269 -15.98 -8.52 4.69
CA HIS A 269 -16.65 -7.40 5.33
C HIS A 269 -16.62 -6.16 4.41
N ALA A 270 -17.77 -5.54 4.17
CA ALA A 270 -17.90 -4.33 3.36
C ALA A 270 -18.71 -3.28 4.12
N GLU A 271 -18.13 -2.12 4.37
CA GLU A 271 -18.77 -1.02 5.12
C GLU A 271 -18.58 0.33 4.38
N GLY A 272 -19.40 1.33 4.71
CA GLY A 272 -19.36 2.66 4.09
C GLY A 272 -20.39 2.86 2.97
N SER A 273 -19.98 3.49 1.84
CA SER A 273 -20.89 3.80 0.72
C SER A 273 -20.35 3.27 -0.61
N SER A 274 -21.14 2.46 -1.31
CA SER A 274 -20.80 1.83 -2.60
C SER A 274 -19.54 0.94 -2.56
N THR A 275 -19.18 0.37 -1.41
CA THR A 275 -17.96 -0.46 -1.25
C THR A 275 -18.20 -1.92 -1.64
N ILE A 276 -17.14 -2.62 -2.05
CA ILE A 276 -17.23 -4.03 -2.48
C ILE A 276 -16.08 -4.84 -1.89
N ALA A 277 -16.40 -5.84 -1.07
CA ALA A 277 -15.47 -6.86 -0.61
C ALA A 277 -15.75 -8.20 -1.30
N SER A 278 -14.99 -8.54 -2.34
CA SER A 278 -15.21 -9.73 -3.17
C SER A 278 -14.26 -10.89 -2.90
N GLY A 279 -13.09 -10.63 -2.32
CA GLY A 279 -12.15 -11.69 -1.94
C GLY A 279 -12.59 -12.45 -0.68
N GLU A 280 -12.22 -13.72 -0.54
CA GLU A 280 -12.38 -14.43 0.73
C GLU A 280 -11.59 -13.73 1.85
N ALA A 281 -12.22 -13.52 3.01
CA ALA A 281 -11.70 -12.76 4.14
C ALA A 281 -11.25 -11.33 3.80
N SER A 282 -11.77 -10.73 2.73
CA SER A 282 -11.44 -9.35 2.34
C SER A 282 -12.22 -8.32 3.16
N HIS A 283 -11.64 -7.12 3.31
CA HIS A 283 -12.25 -5.99 4.00
C HIS A 283 -12.26 -4.75 3.11
N SER A 284 -13.41 -4.09 2.95
CA SER A 284 -13.53 -2.85 2.18
C SER A 284 -14.30 -1.80 2.97
N GLU A 285 -13.69 -0.65 3.24
CA GLU A 285 -14.28 0.48 3.96
C GLU A 285 -14.14 1.79 3.17
N GLY A 286 -15.03 2.76 3.41
CA GLY A 286 -14.94 4.12 2.87
C GLY A 286 -15.98 4.41 1.78
N ASN A 287 -15.55 4.99 0.66
CA ASN A 287 -16.45 5.36 -0.44
C ASN A 287 -15.96 4.75 -1.76
N ARG A 288 -16.76 3.87 -2.37
CA ARG A 288 -16.43 3.22 -3.65
C ARG A 288 -15.10 2.42 -3.63
N SER A 289 -14.62 2.03 -2.46
CA SER A 289 -13.45 1.16 -2.32
C SER A 289 -13.77 -0.28 -2.74
N ILE A 290 -12.75 -1.02 -3.18
CA ILE A 290 -12.89 -2.41 -3.61
C ILE A 290 -11.75 -3.26 -3.05
N ALA A 291 -12.10 -4.28 -2.27
CA ALA A 291 -11.19 -5.33 -1.84
C ALA A 291 -11.46 -6.63 -2.61
N GLY A 292 -10.57 -6.95 -3.54
CA GLY A 292 -10.63 -8.06 -4.48
C GLY A 292 -10.91 -7.62 -5.92
N VAL A 293 -11.20 -8.60 -6.78
CA VAL A 293 -11.55 -8.34 -8.19
C VAL A 293 -13.01 -8.72 -8.41
N VAL A 294 -13.82 -7.75 -8.83
CA VAL A 294 -15.24 -7.98 -9.11
C VAL A 294 -15.39 -9.04 -10.20
N GLY A 295 -16.07 -10.14 -9.86
CA GLY A 295 -16.29 -11.28 -10.76
C GLY A 295 -15.22 -12.38 -10.68
N ASP A 296 -14.11 -12.15 -9.98
CA ASP A 296 -13.08 -13.16 -9.70
C ASP A 296 -12.87 -13.32 -8.19
N LEU A 297 -13.69 -14.19 -7.60
CA LEU A 297 -13.69 -14.48 -6.16
C LEU A 297 -12.41 -15.17 -5.67
N MET A 298 -11.52 -15.62 -6.57
CA MET A 298 -10.24 -16.23 -6.21
C MET A 298 -9.13 -15.18 -5.99
N LYS A 299 -9.38 -13.93 -6.38
CA LYS A 299 -8.47 -12.79 -6.20
C LYS A 299 -8.80 -12.04 -4.91
N GLY A 300 -7.80 -11.37 -4.35
CA GLY A 300 -7.97 -10.56 -3.15
C GLY A 300 -8.27 -11.34 -1.87
N PHE A 301 -7.84 -12.61 -1.76
CA PHE A 301 -7.89 -13.32 -0.48
C PHE A 301 -7.19 -12.47 0.60
N ALA A 302 -7.89 -12.13 1.67
CA ALA A 302 -7.44 -11.24 2.74
C ALA A 302 -6.99 -9.84 2.27
N ALA A 303 -7.51 -9.33 1.15
CA ALA A 303 -7.24 -7.96 0.72
C ALA A 303 -7.98 -6.94 1.60
N HIS A 304 -7.37 -5.78 1.82
CA HIS A 304 -7.94 -4.68 2.59
C HIS A 304 -7.90 -3.40 1.77
N ALA A 305 -9.05 -2.76 1.53
CA ALA A 305 -9.15 -1.47 0.86
C ALA A 305 -9.88 -0.45 1.74
N GLU A 306 -9.28 0.70 1.99
CA GLU A 306 -9.82 1.79 2.81
C GLU A 306 -9.74 3.14 2.09
N GLY A 307 -10.76 3.98 2.25
CA GLY A 307 -10.79 5.34 1.73
C GLY A 307 -11.65 5.52 0.49
N GLU A 308 -11.34 6.53 -0.33
CA GLU A 308 -12.10 6.86 -1.53
C GLU A 308 -11.52 6.14 -2.75
N GLU A 309 -12.31 5.30 -3.41
CA GLU A 309 -11.94 4.60 -4.65
C GLU A 309 -10.65 3.76 -4.60
N ALA A 310 -10.17 3.42 -3.40
CA ALA A 310 -9.04 2.53 -3.19
C ALA A 310 -9.32 1.11 -3.73
N ARG A 311 -8.29 0.45 -4.26
CA ARG A 311 -8.40 -0.92 -4.79
C ARG A 311 -7.29 -1.84 -4.27
N ALA A 312 -7.66 -2.88 -3.56
CA ALA A 312 -6.75 -3.93 -3.11
C ALA A 312 -7.11 -5.24 -3.83
N GLU A 313 -6.34 -5.63 -4.85
CA GLU A 313 -6.68 -6.75 -5.76
C GLU A 313 -5.81 -8.00 -5.54
N GLY A 314 -4.60 -7.81 -5.01
CA GLY A 314 -3.65 -8.89 -4.73
C GLY A 314 -4.00 -9.69 -3.47
N ARG A 315 -3.49 -10.92 -3.35
CA ARG A 315 -3.63 -11.69 -2.10
C ARG A 315 -2.97 -10.92 -0.95
N ALA A 316 -3.67 -10.74 0.17
CA ALA A 316 -3.18 -10.02 1.35
C ALA A 316 -2.60 -8.63 0.98
N SER A 317 -3.20 -7.96 0.00
CA SER A 317 -2.83 -6.61 -0.39
C SER A 317 -3.56 -5.58 0.47
N HIS A 318 -2.95 -4.41 0.64
CA HIS A 318 -3.52 -3.29 1.38
C HIS A 318 -3.52 -2.04 0.50
N ALA A 319 -4.67 -1.37 0.34
CA ALA A 319 -4.75 -0.09 -0.35
C ALA A 319 -5.50 0.94 0.52
N GLU A 320 -4.86 2.06 0.85
CA GLU A 320 -5.44 3.13 1.68
C GLU A 320 -5.30 4.50 1.02
N GLY A 321 -6.34 5.33 1.06
CA GLY A 321 -6.25 6.74 0.67
C GLY A 321 -7.26 7.12 -0.40
N GLY A 322 -6.83 7.88 -1.42
CA GLY A 322 -7.76 8.48 -2.39
C GLY A 322 -7.16 8.72 -3.77
N PRO A 323 -7.99 8.98 -4.80
CA PRO A 323 -7.50 9.20 -6.15
C PRO A 323 -6.83 10.57 -6.33
N THR A 324 -5.97 10.68 -7.35
CA THR A 324 -5.64 11.98 -7.95
C THR A 324 -6.69 12.36 -8.98
N ARG A 325 -7.08 13.65 -8.99
CA ARG A 325 -8.13 14.19 -9.86
C ARG A 325 -7.57 15.32 -10.74
N ASN A 326 -8.09 15.45 -11.95
CA ASN A 326 -7.78 16.57 -12.83
C ASN A 326 -8.62 17.82 -12.45
N ALA A 327 -8.43 18.94 -13.16
CA ALA A 327 -9.16 20.18 -12.90
C ALA A 327 -10.69 20.08 -13.10
N ALA A 328 -11.17 19.08 -13.83
CA ALA A 328 -12.59 18.78 -14.01
C ALA A 328 -13.15 17.84 -12.92
N GLY A 329 -12.32 17.38 -11.98
CA GLY A 329 -12.68 16.43 -10.93
C GLY A 329 -12.65 14.95 -11.35
N GLU A 330 -12.26 14.66 -12.60
CA GLU A 330 -12.16 13.29 -13.11
C GLU A 330 -10.93 12.60 -12.53
N ILE A 331 -11.06 11.30 -12.26
CA ILE A 331 -9.99 10.50 -11.70
C ILE A 331 -8.92 10.25 -12.75
N VAL A 332 -7.70 10.65 -12.41
CA VAL A 332 -6.49 10.38 -13.20
C VAL A 332 -5.87 9.07 -12.75
N ARG A 333 -5.76 8.86 -11.44
CA ARG A 333 -5.15 7.67 -10.85
C ARG A 333 -5.78 7.33 -9.52
N ARG A 334 -5.90 6.03 -9.23
CA ARG A 334 -6.45 5.52 -7.97
C ARG A 334 -5.35 4.88 -7.15
N THR A 335 -5.50 4.90 -5.83
CA THR A 335 -4.67 4.11 -4.95
C THR A 335 -4.96 2.63 -5.19
N THR A 336 -3.96 1.86 -5.61
CA THR A 336 -4.14 0.48 -6.07
C THR A 336 -2.99 -0.42 -5.64
N ALA A 337 -3.31 -1.46 -4.87
CA ALA A 337 -2.41 -2.53 -4.48
C ALA A 337 -2.83 -3.83 -5.19
N SER A 338 -2.17 -4.17 -6.29
CA SER A 338 -2.55 -5.33 -7.13
C SER A 338 -1.56 -6.49 -7.10
N GLY A 339 -0.37 -6.28 -6.52
CA GLY A 339 0.57 -7.37 -6.26
C GLY A 339 0.18 -8.17 -5.02
N ASP A 340 0.52 -9.46 -4.98
CA ASP A 340 0.39 -10.24 -3.75
C ASP A 340 1.27 -9.62 -2.64
N PHE A 341 0.70 -9.44 -1.44
CA PHE A 341 1.34 -8.79 -0.29
C PHE A 341 1.76 -7.33 -0.54
N SER A 342 1.22 -6.69 -1.57
CA SER A 342 1.54 -5.29 -1.88
C SER A 342 0.79 -4.31 -0.97
N HIS A 343 1.39 -3.16 -0.74
CA HIS A 343 0.82 -2.08 0.07
C HIS A 343 0.88 -0.78 -0.73
N ALA A 344 -0.24 -0.10 -0.89
CA ALA A 344 -0.34 1.20 -1.55
C ALA A 344 -1.08 2.18 -0.64
N GLU A 345 -0.43 3.25 -0.21
CA GLU A 345 -1.04 4.26 0.66
C GLU A 345 -0.86 5.67 0.13
N GLY A 346 -1.80 6.57 0.45
CA GLY A 346 -1.76 7.97 0.02
C GLY A 346 -2.58 8.28 -1.24
N GLN A 347 -2.18 9.28 -2.00
CA GLN A 347 -2.96 9.81 -3.12
C GLN A 347 -2.55 9.21 -4.47
N GLY A 348 -3.44 8.41 -5.03
CA GLY A 348 -3.33 7.83 -6.34
C GLY A 348 -2.29 6.74 -6.45
N THR A 349 -1.61 6.29 -5.38
CA THR A 349 -0.42 5.41 -5.39
C THR A 349 -0.66 4.04 -6.07
N THR A 350 0.38 3.38 -6.59
CA THR A 350 0.23 2.04 -7.18
C THR A 350 1.35 1.10 -6.78
N ALA A 351 1.00 0.03 -6.08
CA ALA A 351 1.89 -1.09 -5.79
C ALA A 351 1.41 -2.34 -6.53
N SER A 352 2.09 -2.71 -7.62
CA SER A 352 1.69 -3.85 -8.47
C SER A 352 2.69 -5.00 -8.50
N GLY A 353 3.89 -4.80 -7.95
CA GLY A 353 4.85 -5.88 -7.74
C GLY A 353 4.49 -6.74 -6.53
N ARG A 354 4.94 -8.00 -6.51
CA ARG A 354 4.81 -8.84 -5.30
C ARG A 354 5.56 -8.17 -4.14
N ALA A 355 4.91 -8.00 -3.00
CA ALA A 355 5.44 -7.32 -1.82
C ALA A 355 6.01 -5.92 -2.12
N ALA A 356 5.47 -5.24 -3.14
CA ALA A 356 5.82 -3.86 -3.43
C ALA A 356 5.12 -2.92 -2.43
N HIS A 357 5.78 -1.82 -2.10
CA HIS A 357 5.24 -0.76 -1.25
C HIS A 357 5.28 0.58 -1.98
N ALA A 358 4.16 1.29 -2.04
CA ALA A 358 4.08 2.63 -2.63
C ALA A 358 3.33 3.58 -1.68
N GLU A 359 3.99 4.65 -1.24
CA GLU A 359 3.42 5.64 -0.32
C GLU A 359 3.60 7.08 -0.85
N GLY A 360 2.76 8.02 -0.40
CA GLY A 360 2.81 9.43 -0.80
C GLY A 360 1.80 9.83 -1.89
N SER A 361 2.24 10.61 -2.89
CA SER A 361 1.37 11.13 -3.97
C SER A 361 1.91 10.74 -5.34
N ASP A 362 1.08 10.14 -6.17
CA ASP A 362 1.47 9.73 -7.52
C ASP A 362 2.67 8.75 -7.60
N THR A 363 2.98 8.02 -6.53
CA THR A 363 4.08 7.04 -6.50
C THR A 363 3.71 5.67 -7.09
N ILE A 364 4.71 4.98 -7.66
CA ILE A 364 4.53 3.73 -8.42
C ILE A 364 5.62 2.73 -8.05
N ALA A 365 5.25 1.63 -7.40
CA ALA A 365 6.10 0.48 -7.10
C ALA A 365 5.66 -0.75 -7.91
N ARG A 366 6.43 -1.12 -8.94
CA ARG A 366 6.08 -2.20 -9.89
C ARG A 366 7.01 -3.42 -9.82
N GLY A 367 8.18 -3.27 -9.22
CA GLY A 367 9.12 -4.38 -9.06
C GLY A 367 8.74 -5.29 -7.89
N SER A 368 9.18 -6.55 -7.92
CA SER A 368 9.07 -7.40 -6.72
C SER A 368 9.91 -6.80 -5.58
N ASN A 369 9.33 -6.68 -4.38
CA ASN A 369 9.91 -5.99 -3.23
C ASN A 369 10.40 -4.56 -3.52
N SER A 370 9.83 -3.86 -4.51
CA SER A 370 10.19 -2.46 -4.76
C SER A 370 9.51 -1.53 -3.79
N HIS A 371 10.18 -0.43 -3.42
CA HIS A 371 9.63 0.62 -2.55
C HIS A 371 9.66 1.98 -3.26
N ALA A 372 8.52 2.69 -3.31
CA ALA A 372 8.44 4.04 -3.86
C ALA A 372 7.74 4.99 -2.88
N GLU A 373 8.43 6.03 -2.43
CA GLU A 373 7.94 7.01 -1.43
C GLU A 373 8.06 8.44 -1.99
N GLY A 374 7.18 9.35 -1.55
CA GLY A 374 7.24 10.78 -1.86
C GLY A 374 6.25 11.24 -2.93
N SER A 375 6.71 12.00 -3.94
CA SER A 375 5.85 12.58 -4.99
C SER A 375 6.30 12.15 -6.37
N ALA A 376 5.40 11.52 -7.14
CA ALA A 376 5.65 11.05 -8.51
C ALA A 376 6.89 10.15 -8.66
N THR A 377 7.27 9.41 -7.61
CA THR A 377 8.41 8.49 -7.63
C THR A 377 8.04 7.15 -8.26
N VAL A 378 9.03 6.50 -8.88
CA VAL A 378 8.84 5.22 -9.60
C VAL A 378 9.94 4.23 -9.25
N ALA A 379 9.58 3.13 -8.58
CA ALA A 379 10.45 1.99 -8.34
C ALA A 379 9.98 0.79 -9.18
N SER A 380 10.67 0.49 -10.28
CA SER A 380 10.26 -0.57 -11.21
C SER A 380 11.21 -1.77 -11.27
N GLY A 381 12.41 -1.66 -10.71
CA GLY A 381 13.34 -2.78 -10.59
C GLY A 381 13.00 -3.70 -9.43
N SER A 382 13.41 -4.97 -9.49
CA SER A 382 13.29 -5.87 -8.33
C SER A 382 14.18 -5.35 -7.18
N ASN A 383 13.64 -5.29 -5.96
CA ASN A 383 14.28 -4.71 -4.77
C ASN A 383 14.78 -3.26 -5.00
N SER A 384 14.15 -2.50 -5.89
CA SER A 384 14.51 -1.10 -6.12
C SER A 384 13.86 -0.19 -5.08
N HIS A 385 14.51 0.93 -4.76
CA HIS A 385 13.99 1.95 -3.85
C HIS A 385 14.04 3.33 -4.52
N ALA A 386 12.93 4.06 -4.53
CA ALA A 386 12.84 5.43 -5.05
C ALA A 386 12.16 6.35 -4.02
N GLU A 387 12.85 7.42 -3.60
CA GLU A 387 12.36 8.35 -2.57
C GLU A 387 12.55 9.81 -3.03
N GLY A 388 11.61 10.69 -2.64
CA GLY A 388 11.70 12.14 -2.89
C GLY A 388 10.68 12.64 -3.92
N SER A 389 11.12 13.36 -4.95
CA SER A 389 10.25 14.00 -5.95
C SER A 389 10.67 13.62 -7.36
N ALA A 390 9.83 12.91 -8.10
CA ALA A 390 10.12 12.42 -9.45
C ALA A 390 11.39 11.55 -9.56
N ALA A 391 11.79 10.89 -8.46
CA ALA A 391 12.89 9.93 -8.44
C ALA A 391 12.49 8.62 -9.15
N VAL A 392 13.40 8.03 -9.92
CA VAL A 392 13.16 6.80 -10.70
C VAL A 392 14.25 5.78 -10.44
N ALA A 393 13.88 4.65 -9.82
CA ALA A 393 14.74 3.49 -9.60
C ALA A 393 14.26 2.32 -10.47
N SER A 394 14.89 2.13 -11.64
CA SER A 394 14.46 1.12 -12.62
C SER A 394 15.39 -0.09 -12.74
N GLY A 395 16.59 -0.03 -12.16
CA GLY A 395 17.51 -1.16 -12.11
C GLY A 395 17.16 -2.14 -10.98
N SER A 396 17.51 -3.42 -11.11
CA SER A 396 17.38 -4.33 -9.95
C SER A 396 18.38 -3.92 -8.85
N ASN A 397 17.90 -3.88 -7.61
CA ASN A 397 18.63 -3.37 -6.44
C ASN A 397 19.15 -1.92 -6.60
N SER A 398 18.52 -1.10 -7.46
CA SER A 398 18.89 0.30 -7.61
C SER A 398 18.24 1.18 -6.54
N HIS A 399 18.91 2.27 -6.16
CA HIS A 399 18.39 3.26 -5.21
C HIS A 399 18.43 4.66 -5.83
N ALA A 400 17.31 5.38 -5.84
CA ALA A 400 17.22 6.76 -6.30
C ALA A 400 16.58 7.64 -5.20
N GLU A 401 17.29 8.66 -4.73
CA GLU A 401 16.81 9.56 -3.67
C GLU A 401 16.92 11.03 -4.14
N GLY A 402 15.95 11.87 -3.78
CA GLY A 402 15.99 13.31 -4.03
C GLY A 402 15.07 13.78 -5.16
N SER A 403 15.48 14.81 -5.91
CA SER A 403 14.63 15.47 -6.91
C SER A 403 15.06 15.12 -8.34
N ALA A 404 14.16 14.48 -9.10
CA ALA A 404 14.38 14.07 -10.49
C ALA A 404 15.63 13.19 -10.69
N THR A 405 15.99 12.38 -9.70
CA THR A 405 17.12 11.45 -9.76
C THR A 405 16.74 10.15 -10.49
N VAL A 406 17.70 9.53 -11.19
CA VAL A 406 17.47 8.33 -11.99
C VAL A 406 18.56 7.29 -11.73
N ALA A 407 18.20 6.18 -11.09
CA ALA A 407 19.05 5.01 -10.92
C ALA A 407 18.55 3.86 -11.81
N SER A 408 19.15 3.68 -12.99
CA SER A 408 18.69 2.71 -13.99
C SER A 408 19.62 1.51 -14.18
N GLY A 409 20.82 1.55 -13.62
CA GLY A 409 21.76 0.43 -13.64
C GLY A 409 21.48 -0.60 -12.54
N PHE A 410 21.92 -1.85 -12.73
CA PHE A 410 21.89 -2.85 -11.66
C PHE A 410 22.81 -2.42 -10.50
N ILE A 411 22.29 -2.42 -9.26
CA ILE A 411 22.97 -1.90 -8.05
C ILE A 411 23.46 -0.46 -8.26
N SER A 412 22.75 0.36 -9.03
CA SER A 412 23.08 1.79 -9.17
C SER A 412 22.51 2.60 -8.02
N HIS A 413 23.19 3.69 -7.65
CA HIS A 413 22.73 4.64 -6.64
C HIS A 413 22.77 6.07 -7.21
N ALA A 414 21.66 6.81 -7.14
CA ALA A 414 21.59 8.21 -7.54
C ALA A 414 20.96 9.05 -6.43
N GLU A 415 21.66 10.09 -5.96
CA GLU A 415 21.16 11.00 -4.92
C GLU A 415 21.33 12.48 -5.32
N GLY A 416 20.52 13.38 -4.76
CA GLY A 416 20.61 14.83 -4.99
C GLY A 416 19.55 15.39 -5.96
N SER A 417 19.96 16.22 -6.93
CA SER A 417 19.05 16.87 -7.89
C SER A 417 19.44 16.59 -9.33
N ALA A 418 18.52 16.04 -10.12
CA ALA A 418 18.70 15.71 -11.53
C ALA A 418 19.93 14.82 -11.82
N THR A 419 20.31 13.96 -10.87
CA THR A 419 21.46 13.03 -11.00
C THR A 419 21.06 11.74 -11.69
N ILE A 420 21.99 11.12 -12.42
CA ILE A 420 21.73 9.92 -13.23
C ILE A 420 22.83 8.88 -13.00
N ALA A 421 22.48 7.75 -12.39
CA ALA A 421 23.34 6.56 -12.27
C ALA A 421 22.81 5.44 -13.17
N SER A 422 23.39 5.30 -14.37
CA SER A 422 22.92 4.34 -15.38
C SER A 422 23.86 3.17 -15.62
N GLY A 423 25.08 3.21 -15.06
CA GLY A 423 26.04 2.11 -15.16
C GLY A 423 25.79 1.01 -14.13
N PHE A 424 26.26 -0.21 -14.42
CA PHE A 424 26.28 -1.32 -13.45
C PHE A 424 27.15 -0.95 -12.24
N ILE A 425 26.59 -0.97 -11.02
CA ILE A 425 27.24 -0.53 -9.77
C ILE A 425 27.75 0.93 -9.86
N SER A 426 27.03 1.81 -10.55
CA SER A 426 27.40 3.23 -10.63
C SER A 426 26.83 4.03 -9.46
N HIS A 427 27.52 5.11 -9.08
CA HIS A 427 27.07 6.06 -8.06
C HIS A 427 27.11 7.50 -8.61
N ALA A 428 26.02 8.25 -8.47
CA ALA A 428 25.96 9.66 -8.85
C ALA A 428 25.33 10.50 -7.72
N GLU A 429 26.03 11.53 -7.25
CA GLU A 429 25.55 12.45 -6.20
C GLU A 429 25.72 13.92 -6.62
N GLY A 430 24.94 14.84 -6.03
CA GLY A 430 25.05 16.29 -6.27
C GLY A 430 23.96 16.90 -7.18
N ASP A 431 24.33 17.84 -8.06
CA ASP A 431 23.40 18.52 -8.99
C ASP A 431 23.78 18.23 -10.45
N ARG A 432 22.86 17.61 -11.20
CA ARG A 432 23.02 17.28 -12.63
C ARG A 432 24.24 16.41 -12.94
N THR A 433 24.64 15.53 -12.03
CA THR A 433 25.77 14.61 -12.23
C THR A 433 25.34 13.34 -12.96
N ARG A 434 26.26 12.70 -13.68
CA ARG A 434 25.99 11.49 -14.47
C ARG A 434 27.08 10.45 -14.31
N ALA A 435 26.75 9.29 -13.76
CA ALA A 435 27.61 8.11 -13.71
C ALA A 435 27.06 7.02 -14.64
N SER A 436 27.62 6.89 -15.84
CA SER A 436 27.15 5.93 -16.86
C SER A 436 28.14 4.80 -17.16
N GLY A 437 29.38 4.90 -16.69
CA GLY A 437 30.35 3.81 -16.76
C GLY A 437 30.04 2.70 -15.74
N ARG A 438 30.46 1.46 -16.01
CA ARG A 438 30.42 0.39 -15.01
C ARG A 438 31.30 0.76 -13.82
N ALA A 439 30.79 0.63 -12.59
CA ALA A 439 31.51 1.00 -11.37
C ALA A 439 32.10 2.43 -11.41
N SER A 440 31.37 3.36 -12.03
CA SER A 440 31.75 4.78 -12.10
C SER A 440 31.17 5.58 -10.93
N HIS A 441 31.85 6.66 -10.56
CA HIS A 441 31.41 7.60 -9.53
C HIS A 441 31.42 9.04 -10.06
N ALA A 442 30.32 9.77 -9.93
CA ALA A 442 30.23 11.18 -10.28
C ALA A 442 29.66 12.01 -9.12
N GLU A 443 30.39 13.02 -8.66
CA GLU A 443 29.97 13.92 -7.58
C GLU A 443 30.13 15.40 -7.97
N GLY A 444 29.41 16.32 -7.30
CA GLY A 444 29.50 17.77 -7.52
C GLY A 444 28.39 18.35 -8.42
N VAL A 445 28.76 19.22 -9.37
CA VAL A 445 27.81 19.94 -10.24
C VAL A 445 28.13 19.70 -11.71
N GLN A 446 27.19 19.16 -12.47
CA GLN A 446 27.34 18.88 -13.91
C GLN A 446 28.57 18.02 -14.26
N THR A 447 28.93 17.06 -13.40
CA THR A 447 30.05 16.15 -13.62
C THR A 447 29.60 14.88 -14.35
N THR A 448 30.50 14.26 -15.13
CA THR A 448 30.20 13.06 -15.92
C THR A 448 31.30 12.02 -15.76
N ALA A 449 30.95 10.86 -15.21
CA ALA A 449 31.80 9.68 -15.15
C ALA A 449 31.24 8.60 -16.09
N ASP A 450 31.65 8.63 -17.36
CA ASP A 450 31.14 7.76 -18.43
C ASP A 450 32.11 6.64 -18.84
N GLY A 451 33.34 6.66 -18.32
CA GLY A 451 34.29 5.53 -18.40
C GLY A 451 34.05 4.47 -17.31
N SER A 452 34.29 3.19 -17.62
CA SER A 452 34.27 2.12 -16.61
C SER A 452 35.34 2.37 -15.53
N PHE A 453 35.01 2.18 -14.25
CA PHE A 453 35.87 2.43 -13.08
C PHE A 453 36.32 3.90 -12.93
N SER A 454 35.68 4.83 -13.63
CA SER A 454 36.09 6.23 -13.64
C SER A 454 35.46 7.03 -12.49
N HIS A 455 36.11 8.13 -12.10
CA HIS A 455 35.66 9.03 -11.05
C HIS A 455 35.74 10.49 -11.53
N ALA A 456 34.62 11.22 -11.51
CA ALA A 456 34.56 12.65 -11.81
C ALA A 456 34.01 13.45 -10.63
N GLU A 457 34.74 14.48 -10.19
CA GLU A 457 34.30 15.38 -9.13
C GLU A 457 34.46 16.87 -9.52
N GLY A 458 33.78 17.76 -8.82
CA GLY A 458 33.89 19.22 -8.99
C GLY A 458 32.76 19.85 -9.81
N ASN A 459 33.09 20.74 -10.76
CA ASN A 459 32.10 21.51 -11.53
C ASN A 459 32.36 21.40 -13.04
N ASN A 460 31.46 20.80 -13.82
CA ASN A 460 31.61 20.61 -15.27
C ASN A 460 32.89 19.82 -15.64
N THR A 461 33.14 18.71 -14.96
CA THR A 461 34.25 17.80 -15.26
C THR A 461 33.75 16.51 -15.94
N SER A 462 34.56 15.92 -16.83
CA SER A 462 34.20 14.65 -17.51
C SER A 462 35.38 13.69 -17.63
N THR A 463 35.14 12.40 -17.37
CA THR A 463 36.13 11.35 -17.66
C THR A 463 36.19 10.98 -19.13
N ASN A 464 35.27 11.50 -19.95
CA ASN A 464 35.30 11.45 -21.42
C ASN A 464 35.49 10.03 -21.97
N GLY A 465 34.79 9.07 -21.36
CA GLY A 465 34.81 7.65 -21.69
C GLY A 465 36.09 6.91 -21.28
N LEU A 466 37.08 7.57 -20.68
CA LEU A 466 38.35 6.94 -20.32
C LEU A 466 38.18 6.02 -19.11
N ILE A 467 38.50 4.74 -19.34
CA ILE A 467 38.47 3.69 -18.30
C ILE A 467 39.43 4.06 -17.16
N GLY A 468 38.95 4.00 -15.91
CA GLY A 468 39.76 4.23 -14.71
C GLY A 468 40.31 5.64 -14.56
N ALA A 469 39.85 6.60 -15.36
CA ALA A 469 40.29 7.99 -15.22
C ALA A 469 39.69 8.62 -13.95
N HIS A 470 40.48 9.47 -13.30
CA HIS A 470 40.00 10.35 -12.23
C HIS A 470 40.22 11.81 -12.62
N ILE A 471 39.18 12.64 -12.49
CA ILE A 471 39.24 14.07 -12.79
C ILE A 471 38.56 14.89 -11.70
N MET A 472 39.20 15.98 -11.29
CA MET A 472 38.69 16.94 -10.31
C MET A 472 38.84 18.39 -10.80
N GLY A 473 38.19 19.34 -10.13
CA GLY A 473 38.34 20.77 -10.40
C GLY A 473 37.16 21.37 -11.15
N ARG A 474 37.41 22.22 -12.15
CA ARG A 474 36.31 22.85 -12.92
C ARG A 474 36.55 22.91 -14.42
N PHE A 475 35.49 22.72 -15.19
CA PHE A 475 35.42 22.89 -16.65
C PHE A 475 36.58 22.15 -17.36
N GLY A 476 36.55 20.82 -17.38
CA GLY A 476 37.62 20.04 -18.00
C GLY A 476 37.25 18.61 -18.35
N ASP A 477 37.89 18.07 -19.38
CA ASP A 477 37.68 16.70 -19.85
C ASP A 477 39.01 15.93 -19.80
N ALA A 478 38.99 14.70 -19.31
CA ALA A 478 40.11 13.80 -19.42
C ALA A 478 40.39 13.49 -20.90
N ASN A 479 41.66 13.49 -21.32
CA ASN A 479 41.97 13.62 -22.74
C ASN A 479 43.18 12.84 -23.27
N GLU A 480 43.73 11.88 -22.54
CA GLU A 480 44.93 11.18 -23.02
C GLU A 480 44.93 9.67 -22.79
N LEU A 481 45.09 9.21 -21.55
CA LEU A 481 45.21 7.78 -21.23
C LEU A 481 44.18 7.33 -20.19
N ALA A 482 43.76 6.08 -20.31
CA ALA A 482 43.06 5.35 -19.26
C ALA A 482 43.93 5.25 -17.98
N TYR A 483 43.28 5.02 -16.83
CA TYR A 483 43.92 4.86 -15.52
C TYR A 483 44.86 6.02 -15.15
N SER A 484 44.46 7.24 -15.48
CA SER A 484 45.24 8.47 -15.30
C SER A 484 44.48 9.50 -14.47
N TRP A 485 45.21 10.44 -13.89
CA TRP A 485 44.68 11.51 -13.04
C TRP A 485 44.77 12.87 -13.75
N TYR A 486 43.72 13.67 -13.65
CA TYR A 486 43.57 14.95 -14.34
C TYR A 486 43.07 16.05 -13.39
N LEU A 487 43.67 17.25 -13.46
CA LEU A 487 43.22 18.44 -12.74
C LEU A 487 42.66 19.46 -13.72
N ALA A 488 41.34 19.69 -13.66
CA ALA A 488 40.64 20.65 -14.50
C ALA A 488 40.71 22.08 -13.92
N ASN A 489 40.92 23.06 -14.81
CA ASN A 489 40.92 24.48 -14.45
C ASN A 489 40.46 25.36 -15.63
N GLY A 490 39.44 24.92 -16.36
CA GLY A 490 38.79 25.78 -17.35
C GLY A 490 38.02 26.93 -16.68
N THR A 491 37.50 27.84 -17.49
CA THR A 491 36.75 29.02 -16.99
C THR A 491 35.26 28.99 -17.34
N SER A 492 34.87 28.16 -18.30
CA SER A 492 33.47 27.99 -18.71
C SER A 492 33.30 26.70 -19.51
N ILE A 493 32.05 26.33 -19.78
CA ILE A 493 31.71 25.15 -20.61
C ILE A 493 32.29 25.18 -22.03
N THR A 494 32.55 26.38 -22.59
CA THR A 494 33.16 26.55 -23.91
C THR A 494 34.68 26.73 -23.83
N ASN A 495 35.23 26.98 -22.64
CA ASN A 495 36.65 27.13 -22.39
C ASN A 495 37.11 26.14 -21.31
N LYS A 496 37.08 24.86 -21.68
CA LYS A 496 37.56 23.77 -20.84
C LYS A 496 39.09 23.69 -20.86
N GLY A 497 39.70 23.28 -19.75
CA GLY A 497 41.15 23.22 -19.63
C GLY A 497 41.64 22.33 -18.49
N LEU A 498 42.89 21.89 -18.60
CA LEU A 498 43.59 21.10 -17.58
C LEU A 498 44.80 21.89 -17.08
N ALA A 499 44.96 22.02 -15.77
CA ALA A 499 46.15 22.58 -15.14
C ALA A 499 47.28 21.56 -15.00
N ALA A 500 46.94 20.28 -14.80
CA ALA A 500 47.91 19.20 -14.66
C ALA A 500 47.32 17.84 -15.01
N LYS A 501 48.20 16.87 -15.33
CA LYS A 501 47.85 15.45 -15.42
C LYS A 501 49.02 14.52 -15.10
N ILE A 502 48.69 13.38 -14.50
CA ILE A 502 49.60 12.26 -14.23
C ILE A 502 49.08 11.07 -15.00
N LEU A 503 49.88 10.58 -15.95
CA LEU A 503 49.47 9.56 -16.90
C LEU A 503 49.88 8.16 -16.44
N SER A 504 49.13 7.14 -16.83
CA SER A 504 49.39 5.73 -16.50
C SER A 504 50.74 5.19 -16.99
N ASN A 505 51.38 5.85 -17.96
CA ASN A 505 52.74 5.56 -18.40
C ASN A 505 53.84 6.20 -17.52
N GLY A 506 53.46 6.97 -16.49
CA GLY A 506 54.36 7.66 -15.56
C GLY A 506 54.72 9.09 -15.95
N ASN A 507 54.24 9.60 -17.09
CA ASN A 507 54.50 10.98 -17.51
C ASN A 507 53.64 11.97 -16.71
N VAL A 508 54.26 13.06 -16.28
CA VAL A 508 53.60 14.18 -15.60
C VAL A 508 53.64 15.41 -16.51
N LYS A 509 52.49 16.08 -16.68
CA LYS A 509 52.40 17.35 -17.42
C LYS A 509 51.75 18.40 -16.53
N ILE A 510 52.38 19.57 -16.42
CA ILE A 510 51.92 20.69 -15.59
C ILE A 510 51.95 21.95 -16.47
N ASP A 511 50.81 22.64 -16.54
CA ASP A 511 50.67 23.92 -17.23
C ASP A 511 50.85 25.06 -16.20
N GLY A 512 52.11 25.25 -15.80
CA GLY A 512 52.48 26.17 -14.72
C GLY A 512 53.89 25.93 -14.19
N THR A 513 54.16 26.38 -12.97
CA THR A 513 55.48 26.26 -12.33
C THR A 513 55.43 25.26 -11.17
N VAL A 514 56.45 24.40 -11.10
CA VAL A 514 56.72 23.60 -9.89
C VAL A 514 57.69 24.38 -9.02
N SER A 515 57.24 24.77 -7.82
CA SER A 515 58.06 25.53 -6.87
C SER A 515 58.72 24.61 -5.85
N MET A 516 60.04 24.74 -5.68
CA MET A 516 60.85 23.90 -4.80
C MET A 516 61.73 24.79 -3.90
N PRO A 517 61.99 24.41 -2.63
CA PRO A 517 62.86 25.18 -1.74
C PRO A 517 64.36 25.04 -2.09
N ALA A 518 64.74 23.92 -2.69
CA ALA A 518 66.08 23.70 -3.23
C ALA A 518 66.25 24.34 -4.61
N SER A 519 67.50 24.50 -5.08
CA SER A 519 67.80 25.30 -6.28
C SER A 519 68.66 24.62 -7.34
N ASP A 520 69.09 23.38 -7.11
CA ASP A 520 69.96 22.63 -8.02
C ASP A 520 69.25 21.50 -8.76
N TYR A 521 69.68 21.30 -10.01
CA TYR A 521 69.41 20.10 -10.79
C TYR A 521 70.57 19.14 -10.61
N ALA A 522 70.27 17.91 -10.18
CA ALA A 522 71.26 16.86 -10.00
C ALA A 522 70.88 15.58 -10.72
N GLU A 523 71.87 14.76 -11.03
CA GLU A 523 71.68 13.37 -11.46
C GLU A 523 72.47 12.42 -10.58
N LEU A 524 71.98 11.18 -10.43
CA LEU A 524 72.75 10.13 -9.78
C LEU A 524 73.82 9.56 -10.73
N PHE A 525 75.05 9.47 -10.25
CA PHE A 525 76.19 8.82 -10.91
C PHE A 525 76.79 7.73 -10.03
N GLU A 526 77.39 6.72 -10.65
CA GLU A 526 78.04 5.62 -9.95
C GLU A 526 79.52 5.93 -9.68
N THR A 527 80.03 5.65 -8.49
CA THR A 527 81.42 5.89 -8.10
C THR A 527 82.36 4.77 -8.57
N VAL A 528 83.58 5.13 -8.96
CA VAL A 528 84.57 4.19 -9.50
C VAL A 528 85.02 3.15 -8.46
N ASP A 529 85.07 3.54 -7.19
CA ASP A 529 85.57 2.72 -6.07
C ASP A 529 84.45 2.07 -5.25
N THR A 530 83.19 2.19 -5.70
CA THR A 530 81.97 1.72 -5.02
C THR A 530 81.71 2.31 -3.63
N ASN A 531 82.47 3.33 -3.23
CA ASN A 531 82.26 4.06 -1.97
C ASN A 531 81.47 5.34 -2.22
N ALA A 532 80.74 5.81 -1.21
CA ALA A 532 80.06 7.09 -1.29
C ALA A 532 81.08 8.24 -1.27
N ILE A 533 80.88 9.23 -2.15
CA ILE A 533 81.54 10.53 -2.05
C ILE A 533 80.61 11.43 -1.24
N ASP A 534 81.11 11.91 -0.10
CA ASP A 534 80.34 12.82 0.76
C ASP A 534 80.01 14.14 0.04
N VAL A 535 79.11 14.94 0.61
CA VAL A 535 78.54 16.13 -0.03
C VAL A 535 79.54 17.29 -0.10
N GLY A 536 79.41 18.14 -1.12
CA GLY A 536 80.20 19.34 -1.34
C GLY A 536 81.59 19.14 -1.94
N TYR A 537 81.89 18.01 -2.59
CA TYR A 537 83.12 17.81 -3.36
C TYR A 537 82.88 18.03 -4.85
N PHE A 538 83.85 18.63 -5.53
CA PHE A 538 83.90 18.61 -6.99
C PHE A 538 84.18 17.19 -7.48
N VAL A 539 83.47 16.79 -8.52
CA VAL A 539 83.62 15.46 -9.14
C VAL A 539 83.86 15.58 -10.64
N THR A 540 84.52 14.56 -11.19
CA THR A 540 84.71 14.38 -12.63
C THR A 540 84.56 12.90 -12.99
N PHE A 541 84.55 12.61 -14.30
CA PHE A 541 84.60 11.24 -14.79
C PHE A 541 85.99 10.63 -14.61
N ASP A 542 86.02 9.33 -14.37
CA ASP A 542 87.23 8.54 -14.46
C ASP A 542 87.73 8.45 -15.91
N GLU A 543 89.04 8.31 -16.13
CA GLU A 543 89.63 8.38 -17.48
C GLU A 543 89.21 7.21 -18.38
N GLU A 544 88.86 6.06 -17.79
CA GLU A 544 88.57 4.82 -18.51
C GLU A 544 87.10 4.36 -18.40
N SER A 545 86.24 5.09 -17.67
CA SER A 545 84.86 4.68 -17.42
C SER A 545 83.86 5.84 -17.30
N ASP A 546 82.57 5.51 -17.34
CA ASP A 546 81.46 6.45 -17.11
C ASP A 546 81.19 6.73 -15.62
N LYS A 547 82.08 6.25 -14.74
CA LYS A 547 81.98 6.40 -13.29
C LYS A 547 82.65 7.68 -12.81
N ILE A 548 82.26 8.12 -11.62
CA ILE A 548 82.74 9.38 -11.04
C ILE A 548 83.79 9.17 -9.95
N ARG A 549 84.70 10.14 -9.85
CA ARG A 549 85.66 10.30 -8.77
C ARG A 549 85.72 11.76 -8.31
N LYS A 550 86.37 12.04 -7.18
CA LYS A 550 86.71 13.42 -6.80
C LYS A 550 87.61 14.03 -7.89
N ALA A 551 87.29 15.26 -8.27
CA ALA A 551 88.13 16.02 -9.19
C ALA A 551 89.41 16.50 -8.51
N HIS A 552 90.46 16.72 -9.29
CA HIS A 552 91.70 17.32 -8.85
C HIS A 552 92.12 18.46 -9.79
N ASN A 553 93.08 19.26 -9.36
CA ASN A 553 93.50 20.48 -10.03
C ASN A 553 94.12 20.33 -11.44
N LYS A 554 94.25 19.10 -11.96
CA LYS A 554 94.70 18.81 -13.33
C LYS A 554 93.57 18.35 -14.26
N ASP A 555 92.37 18.13 -13.73
CA ASP A 555 91.22 17.75 -14.55
C ASP A 555 90.77 18.98 -15.36
N ASP A 556 90.63 18.78 -16.66
CA ASP A 556 90.17 19.79 -17.62
C ASP A 556 88.64 19.90 -17.64
N TYR A 557 87.95 18.84 -17.23
CA TYR A 557 86.51 18.78 -17.10
C TYR A 557 86.07 18.51 -15.66
N ILE A 558 85.11 19.30 -15.19
CA ILE A 558 84.45 19.12 -13.90
C ILE A 558 82.97 18.84 -14.18
N LEU A 559 82.50 17.67 -13.77
CA LEU A 559 81.13 17.22 -14.01
C LEU A 559 80.15 18.02 -13.13
N GLY A 560 80.46 18.19 -11.86
CA GLY A 560 79.51 18.70 -10.88
C GLY A 560 80.04 18.74 -9.46
N ILE A 561 79.15 19.01 -8.52
CA ILE A 561 79.42 18.95 -7.08
C ILE A 561 78.47 17.94 -6.44
N THR A 562 78.96 17.10 -5.52
CA THR A 562 78.09 16.20 -4.76
C THR A 562 77.03 16.99 -3.97
N SER A 563 75.75 16.75 -4.27
CA SER A 563 74.59 17.45 -3.70
C SER A 563 73.84 16.56 -2.71
N SER A 564 73.28 17.17 -1.65
CA SER A 564 72.51 16.46 -0.62
C SER A 564 71.00 16.64 -0.74
N THR A 565 70.55 17.74 -1.35
CA THR A 565 69.15 18.17 -1.35
C THR A 565 68.76 18.78 -2.71
N PRO A 566 68.91 18.03 -3.81
CA PRO A 566 68.59 18.55 -5.13
C PRO A 566 67.11 18.92 -5.27
N ALA A 567 66.83 20.01 -5.98
CA ALA A 567 65.46 20.38 -6.33
C ALA A 567 64.84 19.34 -7.26
N ILE A 568 65.61 18.94 -8.28
CA ILE A 568 65.24 17.89 -9.23
C ILE A 568 66.38 16.87 -9.26
N LEU A 569 66.03 15.60 -9.06
CA LEU A 569 66.97 14.49 -9.13
C LEU A 569 66.65 13.57 -10.32
N GLY A 570 67.47 13.67 -11.35
CA GLY A 570 67.45 12.77 -12.50
C GLY A 570 68.16 11.44 -12.22
N ASN A 571 67.88 10.44 -13.07
CA ASN A 571 68.53 9.13 -13.03
C ASN A 571 68.40 8.38 -11.67
N SER A 572 67.38 8.66 -10.87
CA SER A 572 67.22 8.09 -9.52
C SER A 572 66.81 6.61 -9.50
N GLY A 573 65.89 6.22 -10.39
CA GLY A 573 65.37 4.85 -10.44
C GLY A 573 64.46 4.48 -9.27
N GLU A 574 63.91 5.44 -8.53
CA GLU A 574 63.20 5.20 -7.25
C GLU A 574 62.06 4.18 -7.33
N LEU A 575 61.30 4.15 -8.43
CA LEU A 575 60.09 3.34 -8.52
C LEU A 575 60.32 1.92 -9.05
N ARG A 576 61.45 1.66 -9.70
CA ARG A 576 61.75 0.37 -10.33
C ARG A 576 63.19 0.26 -10.81
N TRP A 577 63.64 -0.98 -11.01
CA TRP A 577 64.87 -1.25 -11.73
C TRP A 577 64.88 -0.56 -13.10
N LYS A 578 65.90 0.28 -13.35
CA LYS A 578 66.01 1.15 -14.55
C LYS A 578 65.77 0.38 -15.85
N ASN A 579 66.30 -0.84 -15.93
CA ASN A 579 66.26 -1.67 -17.13
C ASN A 579 65.15 -2.73 -17.11
N LYS A 580 64.13 -2.59 -16.25
CA LYS A 580 63.00 -3.53 -16.17
C LYS A 580 62.29 -3.69 -17.52
N TYR A 581 62.17 -2.59 -18.26
CA TYR A 581 61.54 -2.60 -19.58
C TYR A 581 62.57 -2.49 -20.70
N ALA A 582 62.27 -3.14 -21.82
CA ALA A 582 63.07 -3.08 -23.03
C ALA A 582 62.99 -1.67 -23.62
N LEU A 583 64.16 -1.10 -23.91
CA LEU A 583 64.30 0.21 -24.52
C LEU A 583 64.67 0.06 -26.01
N ASP A 584 64.37 1.07 -26.81
CA ASP A 584 64.95 1.23 -28.15
C ASP A 584 66.35 1.85 -28.10
N GLU A 585 66.96 2.03 -29.26
CA GLU A 585 68.32 2.59 -29.40
C GLU A 585 68.45 4.02 -28.85
N TRP A 586 67.34 4.71 -28.63
CA TRP A 586 67.27 6.08 -28.09
C TRP A 586 66.83 6.12 -26.62
N GLY A 587 66.71 4.95 -25.96
CA GLY A 587 66.34 4.86 -24.54
C GLY A 587 64.84 4.98 -24.28
N ARG A 588 63.98 4.97 -25.31
CA ARG A 588 62.53 5.00 -25.13
C ARG A 588 62.00 3.61 -24.83
N VAL A 589 61.06 3.51 -23.90
CA VAL A 589 60.41 2.24 -23.59
C VAL A 589 59.66 1.73 -24.81
N LYS A 590 59.90 0.49 -25.21
CA LYS A 590 59.13 -0.18 -26.27
C LYS A 590 57.83 -0.72 -25.70
N TYR A 591 56.74 -0.49 -26.41
CA TYR A 591 55.42 -0.98 -26.04
C TYR A 591 54.96 -2.05 -27.02
N LYS A 592 54.09 -2.93 -26.54
CA LYS A 592 53.29 -3.84 -27.37
C LYS A 592 51.82 -3.62 -27.07
N ASP A 593 51.02 -3.63 -28.11
CA ASP A 593 49.57 -3.62 -27.96
C ASP A 593 49.08 -5.03 -27.67
N VAL A 594 48.30 -5.16 -26.60
CA VAL A 594 47.70 -6.42 -26.16
C VAL A 594 46.19 -6.25 -26.26
N ILE A 595 45.55 -7.12 -27.03
CA ILE A 595 44.10 -7.23 -27.04
C ILE A 595 43.70 -7.88 -25.71
N VAL A 596 43.07 -7.09 -24.85
CA VAL A 596 42.47 -7.58 -23.61
C VAL A 596 41.08 -8.08 -23.99
N PRO A 597 40.83 -9.40 -23.94
CA PRO A 597 39.55 -9.96 -24.37
C PRO A 597 38.42 -9.48 -23.47
N ALA A 598 37.21 -9.52 -24.00
CA ALA A 598 36.03 -9.16 -23.24
C ALA A 598 35.89 -10.05 -21.99
N LYS A 599 35.79 -9.44 -20.80
CA LYS A 599 35.46 -10.18 -19.57
C LYS A 599 33.94 -10.30 -19.51
N LYS A 600 33.41 -11.49 -19.25
CA LYS A 600 31.97 -11.75 -19.09
C LYS A 600 31.64 -12.23 -17.68
N ASP A 601 30.42 -12.02 -17.21
CA ASP A 601 29.90 -12.64 -15.99
C ASP A 601 29.47 -14.09 -16.23
N GLU A 602 29.00 -14.77 -15.19
CA GLU A 602 28.51 -16.16 -15.26
C GLU A 602 27.26 -16.29 -16.14
N GLN A 603 26.56 -15.19 -16.41
CA GLN A 603 25.35 -15.11 -17.23
C GLN A 603 25.67 -14.73 -18.70
N GLY A 604 26.94 -14.51 -19.03
CA GLY A 604 27.40 -14.20 -20.39
C GLY A 604 27.37 -12.71 -20.76
N ASN A 605 27.00 -11.81 -19.85
CA ASN A 605 27.02 -10.37 -20.07
C ASN A 605 28.47 -9.86 -20.06
N VAL A 606 28.80 -8.98 -21.01
CA VAL A 606 30.14 -8.40 -21.11
C VAL A 606 30.36 -7.39 -19.97
N LEU A 607 31.17 -7.78 -18.98
CA LEU A 607 31.64 -6.96 -17.84
C LEU A 607 32.66 -5.91 -18.26
N THR A 608 33.55 -6.26 -19.20
CA THR A 608 34.52 -5.34 -19.79
C THR A 608 34.58 -5.67 -21.27
N PRO A 609 34.34 -4.73 -22.19
CA PRO A 609 34.48 -4.98 -23.61
C PRO A 609 35.94 -5.29 -23.94
N GLU A 610 36.11 -5.99 -25.07
CA GLU A 610 37.44 -6.15 -25.64
C GLU A 610 38.02 -4.77 -25.92
N HIS A 611 39.27 -4.56 -25.51
CA HIS A 611 39.99 -3.31 -25.78
C HIS A 611 41.47 -3.58 -25.94
N THR A 612 42.14 -2.69 -26.67
CA THR A 612 43.58 -2.72 -26.83
C THR A 612 44.25 -1.96 -25.70
N SER A 613 45.19 -2.61 -25.01
CA SER A 613 46.00 -1.99 -23.96
C SER A 613 47.48 -2.07 -24.31
N SER A 614 48.16 -0.92 -24.29
CA SER A 614 49.59 -0.83 -24.60
C SER A 614 50.43 -1.11 -23.36
N HIS A 615 51.23 -2.18 -23.42
CA HIS A 615 52.07 -2.64 -22.31
C HIS A 615 53.55 -2.44 -22.63
N PRO A 616 54.36 -1.97 -21.66
CA PRO A 616 55.79 -1.91 -21.85
C PRO A 616 56.38 -3.33 -21.95
N LEU A 617 57.27 -3.56 -22.92
CA LEU A 617 57.95 -4.84 -23.09
C LEU A 617 58.92 -5.07 -21.94
N ILE A 618 58.84 -6.23 -21.28
CA ILE A 618 59.78 -6.61 -20.21
C ILE A 618 61.14 -6.93 -20.84
N ASN A 619 62.21 -6.42 -20.23
CA ASN A 619 63.56 -6.78 -20.62
C ASN A 619 63.85 -8.24 -20.24
N PRO A 620 64.25 -9.13 -21.17
CA PRO A 620 64.54 -10.54 -20.86
C PRO A 620 65.63 -10.75 -19.80
N LYS A 621 66.47 -9.74 -19.56
CA LYS A 621 67.50 -9.76 -18.51
C LYS A 621 66.97 -9.39 -17.12
N TRP A 622 65.73 -8.95 -17.00
CA TRP A 622 65.12 -8.63 -15.71
C TRP A 622 64.72 -9.92 -14.98
N ASP A 623 65.15 -10.02 -13.73
CA ASP A 623 64.84 -11.14 -12.84
C ASP A 623 63.83 -10.67 -11.77
N PRO A 624 62.57 -11.15 -11.80
CA PRO A 624 61.56 -10.75 -10.83
C PRO A 624 61.81 -11.29 -9.40
N THR A 625 62.72 -12.26 -9.22
CA THR A 625 63.01 -12.85 -7.91
C THR A 625 64.01 -12.03 -7.09
N LYS A 626 64.73 -11.11 -7.75
CA LYS A 626 65.71 -10.24 -7.09
C LYS A 626 65.01 -9.00 -6.56
N GLU A 627 65.19 -8.74 -5.27
CA GLU A 627 64.76 -7.48 -4.65
C GLU A 627 65.50 -6.30 -5.31
N TYR A 628 64.74 -5.25 -5.65
CA TYR A 628 65.30 -4.04 -6.22
C TYR A 628 65.61 -3.03 -5.11
N ILE A 629 66.88 -2.64 -5.00
CA ILE A 629 67.33 -1.56 -4.13
C ILE A 629 67.48 -0.28 -4.98
N PRO A 630 66.68 0.78 -4.72
CA PRO A 630 66.82 2.09 -5.37
C PRO A 630 68.23 2.65 -5.26
N ARG A 631 68.68 3.44 -6.24
CA ARG A 631 70.04 3.98 -6.26
C ARG A 631 70.35 4.84 -5.04
N LEU A 632 69.40 5.64 -4.56
CA LEU A 632 69.60 6.45 -3.35
C LEU A 632 69.92 5.65 -2.09
N LYS A 633 69.61 4.34 -2.06
CA LYS A 633 69.92 3.45 -0.94
C LYS A 633 71.22 2.68 -1.13
N ARG A 634 71.95 2.92 -2.22
CA ARG A 634 73.19 2.21 -2.58
C ARG A 634 74.39 3.16 -2.48
N PRO A 635 75.42 2.81 -1.70
CA PRO A 635 76.53 3.73 -1.40
C PRO A 635 77.33 4.12 -2.65
N GLU A 636 77.34 3.29 -3.68
CA GLU A 636 78.02 3.58 -4.94
C GLU A 636 77.30 4.62 -5.81
N TRP A 637 76.09 5.07 -5.48
CA TRP A 637 75.35 6.08 -6.25
C TRP A 637 75.27 7.41 -5.49
N VAL A 638 75.78 8.48 -6.11
CA VAL A 638 75.85 9.82 -5.49
C VAL A 638 75.15 10.84 -6.37
N ALA A 639 74.36 11.74 -5.76
CA ALA A 639 73.72 12.85 -6.46
C ALA A 639 74.75 13.94 -6.75
N ILE A 640 74.90 14.28 -8.03
CA ILE A 640 75.82 15.31 -8.49
C ILE A 640 75.00 16.47 -9.01
N GLY A 641 75.08 17.60 -8.32
CA GLY A 641 74.52 18.87 -8.78
C GLY A 641 75.29 19.35 -10.01
N LEU A 642 74.57 19.43 -11.13
CA LEU A 642 75.09 19.81 -12.44
C LEU A 642 74.77 21.27 -12.78
N LEU A 643 73.85 21.88 -12.04
CA LEU A 643 73.39 23.25 -12.26
C LEU A 643 72.73 23.77 -10.98
N GLY A 644 72.95 25.04 -10.62
CA GLY A 644 72.24 25.72 -9.54
C GLY A 644 73.14 26.29 -8.45
N GLN A 645 72.57 26.63 -7.30
CA GLN A 645 73.34 27.10 -6.15
C GLN A 645 73.74 25.90 -5.29
N LEU A 646 75.03 25.59 -5.25
CA LEU A 646 75.56 24.39 -4.62
C LEU A 646 76.52 24.74 -3.49
N LEU A 647 76.36 24.06 -2.36
CA LEU A 647 77.30 24.15 -1.25
C LEU A 647 78.54 23.31 -1.58
N VAL A 648 79.71 23.91 -1.42
CA VAL A 648 80.99 23.29 -1.73
C VAL A 648 81.91 23.42 -0.52
N ARG A 649 82.65 22.36 -0.24
CA ARG A 649 83.75 22.37 0.72
C ARG A 649 84.89 23.22 0.15
N ASP A 650 85.49 24.06 0.96
CA ASP A 650 86.64 24.88 0.54
C ASP A 650 87.79 24.79 1.55
N ASP A 651 88.99 25.12 1.07
CA ASP A 651 90.21 25.15 1.89
C ASP A 651 90.27 26.34 2.87
N GLY A 652 89.19 27.12 2.98
CA GLY A 652 89.06 28.29 3.83
C GLY A 652 89.51 29.60 3.17
N THR A 653 90.01 29.55 1.94
CA THR A 653 90.63 30.72 1.28
C THR A 653 89.77 31.36 0.19
N CYS A 654 88.68 30.71 -0.24
CA CYS A 654 87.75 31.25 -1.24
C CYS A 654 87.06 32.54 -0.74
N LYS A 655 86.87 33.53 -1.62
CA LYS A 655 86.24 34.82 -1.27
C LYS A 655 84.97 35.07 -2.09
N PRO A 656 83.87 35.57 -1.46
CA PRO A 656 82.68 35.98 -2.19
C PRO A 656 83.00 36.94 -3.33
N GLY A 657 82.34 36.77 -4.48
CA GLY A 657 82.56 37.59 -5.67
C GLY A 657 83.78 37.19 -6.52
N LYS A 658 84.58 36.21 -6.09
CA LYS A 658 85.71 35.64 -6.85
C LYS A 658 85.35 34.27 -7.43
N TYR A 659 86.31 33.66 -8.13
CA TYR A 659 86.17 32.34 -8.73
C TYR A 659 86.97 31.29 -7.94
N CYS A 660 86.54 30.03 -8.05
CA CYS A 660 87.22 28.89 -7.46
C CYS A 660 87.24 27.69 -8.42
N MET A 661 88.27 26.85 -8.26
CA MET A 661 88.43 25.56 -8.92
C MET A 661 88.77 24.48 -7.89
N PRO A 662 88.60 23.19 -8.19
CA PRO A 662 89.05 22.13 -7.29
C PRO A 662 90.56 22.13 -7.11
N ASN A 663 91.00 21.95 -5.86
CA ASN A 663 92.38 21.60 -5.54
C ASN A 663 92.61 20.08 -5.70
N ARG A 664 93.75 19.57 -5.21
CA ARG A 664 94.09 18.13 -5.29
C ARG A 664 93.15 17.19 -4.50
N GLU A 665 92.34 17.72 -3.59
CA GLU A 665 91.43 16.97 -2.73
C GLU A 665 89.96 17.07 -3.19
N GLY A 666 89.69 17.76 -4.30
CA GLY A 666 88.35 17.99 -4.81
C GLY A 666 87.54 19.04 -4.04
N VAL A 667 88.21 19.88 -3.24
CA VAL A 667 87.60 21.03 -2.55
C VAL A 667 87.96 22.34 -3.24
N ALA A 668 87.13 23.37 -3.07
CA ALA A 668 87.33 24.67 -3.70
C ALA A 668 88.57 25.40 -3.18
N THR A 669 89.38 25.92 -4.10
CA THR A 669 90.49 26.85 -3.86
C THR A 669 90.38 28.05 -4.82
N PRO A 670 90.87 29.25 -4.45
CA PRO A 670 90.82 30.43 -5.30
C PRO A 670 91.45 30.20 -6.68
N SER A 671 90.75 30.67 -7.71
CA SER A 671 91.22 30.65 -9.09
C SER A 671 90.83 31.95 -9.81
N ASN A 672 91.50 32.23 -10.92
CA ASN A 672 91.14 33.34 -11.81
C ASN A 672 89.95 32.99 -12.73
N GLU A 673 89.60 31.71 -12.79
CA GLU A 673 88.53 31.12 -13.62
C GLU A 673 87.78 30.02 -12.85
N GLY A 674 86.74 29.45 -13.43
CA GLY A 674 85.92 28.39 -12.81
C GLY A 674 84.59 28.89 -12.26
N TYR A 675 84.25 28.49 -11.04
CA TYR A 675 82.91 28.69 -10.48
C TYR A 675 82.81 29.93 -9.60
N ARG A 676 81.72 30.69 -9.75
CA ARG A 676 81.52 31.95 -9.03
C ARG A 676 81.11 31.69 -7.58
N VAL A 677 81.91 32.17 -6.63
CA VAL A 677 81.58 32.14 -5.20
C VAL A 677 80.54 33.20 -4.88
N MET A 678 79.36 32.78 -4.43
CA MET A 678 78.24 33.67 -4.08
C MET A 678 78.39 34.21 -2.67
N LYS A 679 78.59 33.31 -1.69
CA LYS A 679 78.77 33.66 -0.28
C LYS A 679 79.54 32.57 0.45
N ARG A 680 80.11 32.93 1.60
CA ARG A 680 80.65 31.97 2.57
C ARG A 680 79.53 31.56 3.53
N THR A 681 79.36 30.26 3.75
CA THR A 681 78.33 29.70 4.66
C THR A 681 78.94 29.09 5.92
N GLY A 682 80.24 28.80 5.92
CA GLY A 682 80.99 28.36 7.10
C GLY A 682 82.51 28.51 6.94
N PRO A 683 83.30 28.05 7.94
CA PRO A 683 84.77 28.13 7.90
C PRO A 683 85.40 27.42 6.71
N ASN A 684 84.84 26.27 6.30
CA ASN A 684 85.30 25.44 5.19
C ASN A 684 84.16 25.13 4.21
N GLN A 685 83.20 26.05 4.07
CA GLN A 685 82.07 25.89 3.18
C GLN A 685 81.69 27.22 2.52
N ILE A 686 81.47 27.15 1.21
CA ILE A 686 81.00 28.25 0.39
C ILE A 686 79.77 27.81 -0.40
N LEU A 687 78.95 28.79 -0.80
CA LEU A 687 77.90 28.61 -1.79
C LEU A 687 78.43 29.13 -3.13
N VAL A 688 78.41 28.28 -4.15
CA VAL A 688 78.79 28.65 -5.52
C VAL A 688 77.59 28.62 -6.45
N MET A 689 77.63 29.41 -7.51
CA MET A 689 76.75 29.23 -8.65
C MET A 689 77.44 28.29 -9.63
N PHE A 690 76.92 27.07 -9.76
CA PHE A 690 77.40 26.07 -10.73
C PHE A 690 76.54 26.20 -12.00
N LYS A 691 77.19 26.39 -13.15
CA LYS A 691 76.55 26.67 -14.44
C LYS A 691 77.27 25.95 -15.56
#